data_AF-A0AAV2R5M5-F1
#
_entry.id   AF-A0AAV2R5M5-F1
#
_cell.length_a   1.000
_cell.length_b   1.000
_cell.length_c   1.000
_cell.angle_alpha   90.00
_cell.angle_beta   90.00
_cell.angle_gamma   90.00
#
_symmetry.space_group_name_H-M   'P 1'
#
loop_
_entity.id
_entity.type
_entity.pdbx_description
1 polymer ?
#
loop_
_entity_poly.entity_id
_entity_poly.type
_entity_poly.pdbx_seq_one_letter_code
_entity_poly.pdbx_strand_id
1 'polypeptide(L)'
;VRPPAKIPYGMEEQYEKALDELYEDLVPVNGCELITASQVVPVCQVVDGQKKLKRLAINYKGTINDHLLDIPHISTTCSEELDKLKGEYRSCIDLKGAFKQIPVTPGFSQKVLAVVTPRGYAVPTRMQFGIKTAPAIWNSNMRKLIHGMNDRGPIKAAVMVDDVCITGDTAKEHFDNLHEFVYRLFAAGLKANIKKCSFYQNEVKFLGKIVDRDGVRLDNSTTDPIVKMPVPQDKQQLRSFLGSMSYISKHVPDLRKARAPLDTLLKPEVQYVWESQHQEAFSLCKKLAGNSARLTHFDMKKPIVLTTDASPYGVGACLSHKVTTNGKSKLHPIAYASASLKPSEKNYAQIDREGLGIYWAIQHFRQYLWCQKFELHTDCSALVKIFGPKNDLGGCATGRLNRWAAALMEFDFTVKHIKGSSNSTADSLSRLPVCTPGTQQAHYPGGLAGNTSFGGMSTALGMRQQQSSDVPVCSKIEVLLQEEELMDDVQELASAPQVGWASVTVSQIVGEAPKAAWDILPLTIQDVATATKDCRQYGKLYNAVRSGVLDSTDPELKKFNGVFEELYIEDGVLYLGSRVVIPTAQHLRLLTELHYTHIGVVKMKETVRRYFWWPGITRDIEAMAAKCDGCRRYKKKPPPVPLCPWPYARRPMERVHIDYCEYKGKMVLVMIAPTVRRFGQDA
;
A
#
# COMPACT_ATOMS: atom_id res chain seq x y z
N VAL A 1 30.21 -3.68 -0.67
CA VAL A 1 30.29 -2.48 -1.54
C VAL A 1 30.17 -2.90 -3.00
N ARG A 2 29.54 -2.10 -3.87
CA ARG A 2 29.57 -2.27 -5.34
C ARG A 2 30.60 -1.31 -5.96
N PRO A 3 31.14 -1.60 -7.17
CA PRO A 3 31.93 -0.61 -7.91
C PRO A 3 31.04 0.54 -8.43
N PRO A 4 31.59 1.72 -8.74
CA PRO A 4 30.84 2.79 -9.41
C PRO A 4 30.29 2.32 -10.78
N ALA A 5 29.21 2.96 -11.24
CA ALA A 5 28.70 2.71 -12.58
C ALA A 5 29.64 3.29 -13.64
N LYS A 6 29.75 2.65 -14.80
CA LYS A 6 30.53 3.18 -15.92
C LYS A 6 29.83 4.41 -16.51
N ILE A 7 30.56 5.51 -16.64
CA ILE A 7 30.10 6.73 -17.32
C ILE A 7 30.04 6.45 -18.84
N PRO A 8 28.96 6.85 -19.55
CA PRO A 8 28.98 6.91 -21.01
C PRO A 8 29.77 8.16 -21.44
N TYR A 9 30.96 7.99 -22.04
CA TYR A 9 31.83 9.12 -22.44
C TYR A 9 31.11 10.20 -23.27
N GLY A 10 30.22 9.81 -24.19
CA GLY A 10 29.38 10.73 -24.97
C GLY A 10 28.31 11.51 -24.17
N MET A 11 28.33 11.45 -22.84
CA MET A 11 27.48 12.20 -21.91
C MET A 11 28.27 12.72 -20.69
N GLU A 12 29.60 12.72 -20.73
CA GLU A 12 30.45 12.99 -19.57
C GLU A 12 30.22 14.37 -18.94
N GLU A 13 30.13 15.44 -19.74
CA GLU A 13 29.78 16.79 -19.28
C GLU A 13 28.40 16.85 -18.59
N GLN A 14 27.39 16.17 -19.17
CA GLN A 14 26.05 16.09 -18.59
C GLN A 14 26.06 15.27 -17.28
N TYR A 15 26.91 14.24 -17.22
CA TYR A 15 27.05 13.37 -16.06
C TYR A 15 27.73 14.10 -14.89
N GLU A 16 28.85 14.77 -15.12
CA GLU A 16 29.56 15.52 -14.07
C GLU A 16 28.70 16.69 -13.54
N LYS A 17 28.01 17.44 -14.41
CA LYS A 17 27.05 18.46 -13.94
C LYS A 17 25.94 17.87 -13.07
N ALA A 18 25.33 16.76 -13.51
CA ALA A 18 24.30 16.08 -12.72
C ALA A 18 24.86 15.37 -11.48
N LEU A 19 26.17 15.19 -11.38
CA LEU A 19 26.89 14.70 -10.21
C LEU A 19 27.16 15.83 -9.23
N ASP A 20 27.52 17.04 -9.68
CA ASP A 20 27.61 18.25 -8.85
C ASP A 20 26.26 18.57 -8.18
N GLU A 21 25.17 18.58 -8.97
CA GLU A 21 23.79 18.72 -8.46
C GLU A 21 23.40 17.61 -7.45
N LEU A 22 24.03 16.43 -7.52
CA LEU A 22 23.84 15.35 -6.55
C LEU A 22 24.71 15.53 -5.30
N TYR A 23 25.89 16.16 -5.41
CA TYR A 23 26.79 16.41 -4.29
C TYR A 23 26.33 17.55 -3.36
N GLU A 24 25.35 18.39 -3.75
CA GLU A 24 24.63 19.28 -2.80
C GLU A 24 24.05 18.51 -1.59
N ASP A 25 23.72 17.24 -1.79
CA ASP A 25 23.09 16.36 -0.82
C ASP A 25 24.07 15.43 -0.08
N LEU A 26 25.29 15.25 -0.61
CA LEU A 26 26.21 14.17 -0.25
C LEU A 26 27.52 14.70 0.38
N VAL A 27 27.89 14.19 1.55
CA VAL A 27 29.18 14.46 2.19
C VAL A 27 30.19 13.38 1.79
N PRO A 28 31.33 13.70 1.16
CA PRO A 28 32.40 12.74 0.87
C PRO A 28 32.94 12.09 2.16
N VAL A 29 33.23 10.78 2.11
CA VAL A 29 33.77 10.02 3.26
C VAL A 29 34.81 8.98 2.84
N ASN A 30 35.64 8.55 3.78
CA ASN A 30 36.50 7.40 3.60
C ASN A 30 35.66 6.10 3.62
N GLY A 31 35.95 5.18 2.69
CA GLY A 31 35.26 3.88 2.59
C GLY A 31 35.55 2.92 3.74
N CYS A 32 36.60 3.13 4.52
CA CYS A 32 37.00 2.25 5.64
C CYS A 32 35.91 2.00 6.70
N GLU A 33 34.97 2.93 6.87
CA GLU A 33 33.90 2.84 7.88
C GLU A 33 32.51 2.50 7.30
N LEU A 34 32.44 2.11 6.02
CA LEU A 34 31.17 1.90 5.31
C LEU A 34 30.71 0.44 5.30
N ILE A 35 29.57 0.20 5.93
CA ILE A 35 28.87 -1.10 5.96
C ILE A 35 28.40 -1.51 4.55
N THR A 36 27.98 -0.53 3.74
CA THR A 36 27.52 -0.73 2.36
C THR A 36 27.77 0.53 1.54
N ALA A 37 27.68 0.42 0.22
CA ALA A 37 27.65 1.57 -0.68
C ALA A 37 26.86 1.22 -1.95
N SER A 38 25.90 2.08 -2.30
CA SER A 38 24.96 1.89 -3.41
C SER A 38 25.36 2.71 -4.64
N GLN A 39 25.08 2.19 -5.83
CA GLN A 39 25.59 2.76 -7.08
C GLN A 39 24.77 3.96 -7.52
N VAL A 40 25.44 5.08 -7.82
CA VAL A 40 24.84 6.15 -8.64
C VAL A 40 24.83 5.68 -10.10
N VAL A 41 23.65 5.65 -10.73
CA VAL A 41 23.45 5.21 -12.13
C VAL A 41 22.85 6.34 -12.99
N PRO A 42 23.30 6.53 -14.24
CA PRO A 42 22.70 7.49 -15.15
C PRO A 42 21.35 6.98 -15.67
N VAL A 43 20.33 7.85 -15.65
CA VAL A 43 19.02 7.59 -16.26
C VAL A 43 18.91 8.46 -17.51
N CYS A 44 19.01 7.87 -18.70
CA CYS A 44 18.87 8.58 -19.96
C CYS A 44 17.41 8.64 -20.43
N GLN A 45 17.10 9.61 -21.28
CA GLN A 45 15.85 9.70 -22.04
C GLN A 45 16.15 9.95 -23.52
N VAL A 46 15.22 9.65 -24.41
CA VAL A 46 15.32 10.03 -25.83
C VAL A 46 14.58 11.36 -26.02
N VAL A 47 15.25 12.34 -26.62
CA VAL A 47 14.70 13.64 -27.02
C VAL A 47 15.21 13.91 -28.43
N ASP A 48 14.31 14.19 -29.37
CA ASP A 48 14.64 14.49 -30.78
C ASP A 48 15.46 13.36 -31.45
N GLY A 49 15.13 12.10 -31.11
CA GLY A 49 15.85 10.90 -31.56
C GLY A 49 17.20 10.64 -30.85
N GLN A 50 17.78 11.64 -30.20
CA GLN A 50 19.04 11.52 -29.45
C GLN A 50 18.81 11.04 -28.02
N LYS A 51 19.68 10.16 -27.51
CA LYS A 51 19.74 9.88 -26.07
C LYS A 51 20.44 11.06 -25.38
N LYS A 52 19.82 11.61 -24.33
CA LYS A 52 20.37 12.66 -23.45
C LYS A 52 20.21 12.20 -22.00
N LEU A 53 21.05 12.68 -21.06
CA LEU A 53 20.89 12.36 -19.64
C LEU A 53 19.60 13.04 -19.11
N LYS A 54 18.80 12.32 -18.32
CA LYS A 54 17.59 12.86 -17.65
C LYS A 54 17.88 13.25 -16.20
N ARG A 55 18.64 12.41 -15.49
CA ARG A 55 19.08 12.58 -14.11
C ARG A 55 20.08 11.47 -13.74
N LEU A 56 20.75 11.61 -12.60
CA LEU A 56 21.30 10.47 -11.86
C LEU A 56 20.22 9.86 -10.95
N ALA A 57 20.37 8.59 -10.59
CA ALA A 57 19.53 7.90 -9.61
C ALA A 57 20.38 6.95 -8.76
N ILE A 58 20.03 6.76 -7.48
CA ILE A 58 20.80 5.89 -6.59
C ILE A 58 20.13 4.51 -6.51
N ASN A 59 20.85 3.50 -6.96
CA ASN A 59 20.40 2.11 -6.99
C ASN A 59 20.80 1.36 -5.72
N TYR A 60 20.00 1.48 -4.65
CA TYR A 60 20.16 0.66 -3.46
C TYR A 60 19.45 -0.72 -3.52
N LYS A 61 18.85 -1.14 -4.65
CA LYS A 61 18.24 -2.48 -4.81
C LYS A 61 19.33 -3.55 -4.72
N GLY A 62 19.19 -4.55 -3.84
CA GLY A 62 20.29 -5.48 -3.52
C GLY A 62 21.42 -4.86 -2.69
N THR A 63 21.08 -3.87 -1.86
CA THR A 63 21.87 -3.35 -0.73
C THR A 63 20.87 -3.04 0.41
N ILE A 64 20.87 -1.85 1.02
CA ILE A 64 20.07 -1.53 2.22
C ILE A 64 18.56 -1.89 2.10
N ASN A 65 17.99 -1.80 0.91
CA ASN A 65 16.55 -2.04 0.68
C ASN A 65 16.06 -3.43 1.06
N ASP A 66 16.93 -4.43 0.97
CA ASP A 66 16.59 -5.83 1.22
C ASP A 66 16.74 -6.16 2.73
N HIS A 67 17.24 -5.19 3.52
CA HIS A 67 17.41 -5.23 4.98
C HIS A 67 16.50 -4.22 5.71
N LEU A 68 15.83 -3.30 5.00
CA LEU A 68 14.89 -2.36 5.60
C LEU A 68 13.54 -3.04 5.90
N LEU A 69 13.11 -2.93 7.16
CA LEU A 69 11.77 -3.32 7.60
C LEU A 69 10.69 -2.58 6.81
N ASP A 70 9.54 -3.24 6.62
CA ASP A 70 8.37 -2.61 6.03
C ASP A 70 7.66 -1.72 7.05
N ILE A 71 7.52 -0.42 6.72
CA ILE A 71 6.77 0.53 7.54
C ILE A 71 5.29 0.45 7.13
N PRO A 72 4.39 -0.01 8.01
CA PRO A 72 2.96 0.04 7.76
C PRO A 72 2.52 1.50 7.67
N HIS A 73 1.82 1.84 6.60
CA HIS A 73 1.28 3.18 6.37
C HIS A 73 -0.14 3.09 5.81
N ILE A 74 -0.96 4.09 6.12
CA ILE A 74 -2.28 4.22 5.50
C ILE A 74 -2.06 4.63 4.05
N SER A 75 -2.10 3.65 3.15
CA SER A 75 -2.18 3.84 1.71
C SER A 75 -3.66 3.97 1.34
N THR A 76 -4.05 5.10 0.79
CA THR A 76 -5.38 5.33 0.20
C THR A 76 -5.31 5.08 -1.29
N THR A 77 -6.38 4.59 -1.90
CA THR A 77 -6.39 4.44 -3.36
C THR A 77 -6.53 5.80 -4.04
N CYS A 78 -6.10 5.86 -5.31
CA CYS A 78 -6.32 7.04 -6.14
C CYS A 78 -7.80 7.39 -6.34
N SER A 79 -8.77 6.52 -5.98
CA SER A 79 -10.18 6.91 -5.93
C SER A 79 -10.44 7.75 -4.70
N GLU A 80 -10.17 7.22 -3.49
CA GLU A 80 -10.47 7.90 -2.22
C GLU A 80 -9.87 9.31 -2.14
N GLU A 81 -8.68 9.54 -2.69
CA GLU A 81 -8.08 10.88 -2.74
C GLU A 81 -8.78 11.80 -3.78
N LEU A 82 -9.29 11.27 -4.90
CA LEU A 82 -10.13 12.05 -5.84
C LEU A 82 -11.52 12.34 -5.27
N ASP A 83 -12.11 11.41 -4.53
CA ASP A 83 -13.45 11.52 -3.93
C ASP A 83 -13.49 12.62 -2.84
N LYS A 84 -12.34 12.99 -2.26
CA LYS A 84 -12.18 14.18 -1.40
C LYS A 84 -12.27 15.51 -2.14
N LEU A 85 -11.94 15.55 -3.44
CA LEU A 85 -11.85 16.79 -4.24
C LEU A 85 -13.21 17.32 -4.72
N LYS A 86 -14.24 17.09 -3.91
CA LYS A 86 -15.53 17.79 -3.99
C LYS A 86 -15.34 19.24 -3.56
N GLY A 87 -16.08 20.14 -4.21
CA GLY A 87 -16.00 21.59 -3.97
C GLY A 87 -16.19 22.38 -5.27
N GLU A 88 -16.11 23.69 -5.17
CA GLU A 88 -16.14 24.60 -6.31
C GLU A 88 -14.72 25.00 -6.73
N TYR A 89 -13.90 25.41 -5.76
CA TYR A 89 -12.54 25.93 -5.96
C TYR A 89 -11.48 24.92 -5.52
N ARG A 90 -10.40 24.81 -6.30
CA ARG A 90 -9.26 23.91 -6.03
C ARG A 90 -7.92 24.62 -6.22
N SER A 91 -6.89 24.10 -5.55
CA SER A 91 -5.49 24.51 -5.76
C SER A 91 -4.56 23.31 -5.65
N CYS A 92 -3.71 23.09 -6.66
CA CYS A 92 -2.68 22.05 -6.65
C CYS A 92 -1.32 22.64 -6.25
N ILE A 93 -0.61 21.97 -5.35
CA ILE A 93 0.71 22.36 -4.87
C ILE A 93 1.69 21.21 -5.13
N ASP A 94 2.61 21.43 -6.09
CA ASP A 94 3.79 20.60 -6.29
C ASP A 94 4.78 20.93 -5.18
N LEU A 95 5.01 20.01 -4.24
CA LEU A 95 6.09 20.16 -3.28
C LEU A 95 7.42 20.05 -4.02
N LYS A 96 8.48 20.79 -3.62
CA LYS A 96 9.77 20.88 -4.35
C LYS A 96 10.55 19.56 -4.24
N GLY A 97 9.98 18.55 -4.88
CA GLY A 97 9.90 17.14 -4.48
C GLY A 97 9.61 16.89 -2.98
N ALA A 98 9.36 15.63 -2.65
CA ALA A 98 8.93 15.19 -1.32
C ALA A 98 10.08 14.99 -0.29
N PHE A 99 10.65 13.79 -0.27
CA PHE A 99 11.42 13.15 0.81
C PHE A 99 12.72 13.82 1.33
N LYS A 100 13.69 14.27 0.50
CA LYS A 100 14.96 14.93 0.94
C LYS A 100 14.74 16.18 1.81
N GLN A 101 13.54 16.77 1.85
CA GLN A 101 13.26 17.81 2.83
C GLN A 101 13.37 17.26 4.27
N ILE A 102 13.08 15.97 4.45
CA ILE A 102 13.42 15.18 5.65
C ILE A 102 14.96 14.94 5.68
N PRO A 103 15.65 15.36 6.75
CA PRO A 103 17.07 15.05 6.96
C PRO A 103 17.29 13.59 7.36
N VAL A 104 18.49 13.08 7.11
CA VAL A 104 18.95 11.76 7.56
C VAL A 104 19.85 11.94 8.77
N THR A 105 19.49 11.29 9.89
CA THR A 105 20.24 11.35 11.15
C THR A 105 21.72 10.99 10.95
N PRO A 106 22.66 11.84 11.42
CA PRO A 106 24.09 11.56 11.37
C PRO A 106 24.50 10.20 11.95
N GLY A 107 25.65 9.69 11.52
CA GLY A 107 26.17 8.40 11.96
C GLY A 107 25.55 7.22 11.20
N PHE A 108 24.92 6.29 11.91
CA PHE A 108 24.53 4.98 11.35
C PHE A 108 23.58 5.09 10.14
N SER A 109 22.52 5.89 10.23
CA SER A 109 21.55 6.06 9.13
C SER A 109 22.21 6.61 7.85
N GLN A 110 23.21 7.48 7.99
CA GLN A 110 24.00 7.98 6.86
C GLN A 110 24.95 6.89 6.31
N LYS A 111 25.67 6.16 7.17
CA LYS A 111 26.59 5.08 6.78
C LYS A 111 25.91 3.91 6.06
N VAL A 112 24.66 3.56 6.40
CA VAL A 112 23.90 2.51 5.67
C VAL A 112 23.24 3.01 4.38
N LEU A 113 23.18 4.33 4.18
CA LEU A 113 22.69 4.97 2.96
C LEU A 113 23.82 5.51 2.06
N ALA A 114 25.07 5.13 2.33
CA ALA A 114 26.23 5.59 1.58
C ALA A 114 26.17 5.19 0.10
N VAL A 115 26.83 5.98 -0.75
CA VAL A 115 26.88 5.81 -2.20
C VAL A 115 28.31 5.73 -2.71
N VAL A 116 28.45 5.17 -3.90
CA VAL A 116 29.70 5.12 -4.67
C VAL A 116 29.52 5.86 -5.99
N THR A 117 30.48 6.75 -6.28
CA THR A 117 30.55 7.58 -7.49
C THR A 117 31.95 7.44 -8.11
N PRO A 118 32.19 7.96 -9.33
CA PRO A 118 33.55 8.06 -9.88
C PRO A 118 34.51 8.89 -9.01
N ARG A 119 33.98 9.84 -8.21
CA ARG A 119 34.72 10.69 -7.26
C ARG A 119 34.93 10.04 -5.89
N GLY A 120 34.54 8.77 -5.69
CA GLY A 120 34.74 8.01 -4.45
C GLY A 120 33.45 7.70 -3.69
N TYR A 121 33.54 7.65 -2.35
CA TYR A 121 32.39 7.36 -1.48
C TYR A 121 31.82 8.63 -0.84
N ALA A 122 30.51 8.64 -0.63
CA ALA A 122 29.83 9.74 0.05
C ALA A 122 28.60 9.24 0.83
N VAL A 123 28.15 9.99 1.83
CA VAL A 123 26.92 9.73 2.60
C VAL A 123 25.86 10.82 2.40
N PRO A 124 24.57 10.47 2.29
CA PRO A 124 23.53 11.47 2.08
C PRO A 124 23.07 12.12 3.38
N THR A 125 23.06 13.45 3.40
CA THR A 125 22.53 14.26 4.50
C THR A 125 21.00 14.29 4.54
N ARG A 126 20.35 13.95 3.40
CA ARG A 126 18.90 14.00 3.19
C ARG A 126 18.37 12.71 2.55
N MET A 127 17.06 12.45 2.68
CA MET A 127 16.43 11.19 2.26
C MET A 127 16.28 11.06 0.72
N GLN A 128 17.11 10.23 0.08
CA GLN A 128 17.35 10.17 -1.38
C GLN A 128 16.32 9.38 -2.25
N PHE A 129 16.36 9.61 -3.58
CA PHE A 129 15.85 8.70 -4.63
C PHE A 129 16.39 7.27 -4.44
N GLY A 130 15.52 6.32 -4.09
CA GLY A 130 15.79 4.89 -4.00
C GLY A 130 15.10 4.21 -2.80
N ILE A 131 15.18 4.80 -1.61
CA ILE A 131 14.85 4.15 -0.32
C ILE A 131 13.41 3.57 -0.29
N LYS A 132 13.28 2.29 0.12
CA LYS A 132 12.02 1.52 0.26
C LYS A 132 10.99 2.18 1.16
N THR A 133 11.43 2.66 2.31
CA THR A 133 10.58 3.13 3.41
C THR A 133 10.19 4.60 3.30
N ALA A 134 10.94 5.38 2.52
CA ALA A 134 10.72 6.83 2.38
C ALA A 134 9.30 7.22 1.89
N PRO A 135 8.64 6.50 0.95
CA PRO A 135 7.23 6.72 0.63
C PRO A 135 6.27 6.64 1.83
N ALA A 136 6.48 5.66 2.71
CA ALA A 136 5.67 5.48 3.91
C ALA A 136 5.87 6.60 4.93
N ILE A 137 7.13 6.98 5.17
CA ILE A 137 7.50 8.06 6.11
C ILE A 137 6.91 9.39 5.66
N TRP A 138 7.08 9.72 4.37
CA TRP A 138 6.54 10.97 3.81
C TRP A 138 5.02 11.02 3.82
N ASN A 139 4.34 9.96 3.35
CA ASN A 139 2.88 9.92 3.36
C ASN A 139 2.31 10.01 4.80
N SER A 140 3.00 9.42 5.79
CA SER A 140 2.66 9.58 7.21
C SER A 140 2.75 11.04 7.65
N ASN A 141 3.87 11.72 7.35
CA ASN A 141 4.08 13.11 7.73
C ASN A 141 3.13 14.09 6.99
N MET A 142 2.82 13.85 5.71
CA MET A 142 1.83 14.64 4.97
C MET A 142 0.40 14.45 5.52
N ARG A 143 0.04 13.23 5.93
CA ARG A 143 -1.24 13.00 6.63
C ARG A 143 -1.27 13.73 7.97
N LYS A 144 -0.19 13.69 8.77
CA LYS A 144 -0.08 14.46 10.02
C LYS A 144 -0.23 15.96 9.81
N LEU A 145 0.35 16.51 8.74
CA LEU A 145 0.24 17.93 8.40
C LEU A 145 -1.23 18.33 8.11
N ILE A 146 -1.95 17.57 7.29
CA ILE A 146 -3.33 17.90 6.87
C ILE A 146 -4.39 17.55 7.92
N HIS A 147 -4.24 16.43 8.62
CA HIS A 147 -5.23 15.92 9.59
C HIS A 147 -4.84 16.24 11.04
N GLY A 148 -3.76 17.00 11.25
CA GLY A 148 -3.34 17.46 12.57
C GLY A 148 -4.45 18.29 13.22
N MET A 149 -4.79 17.94 14.46
CA MET A 149 -5.76 18.66 15.27
C MET A 149 -5.09 19.90 15.88
N ASN A 150 -5.32 21.05 15.25
CA ASN A 150 -5.28 22.35 15.91
C ASN A 150 -6.70 22.92 15.95
N ASP A 151 -6.85 24.12 16.50
CA ASP A 151 -8.14 24.77 16.76
C ASP A 151 -8.94 25.09 15.47
N ARG A 152 -8.26 25.10 14.31
CA ARG A 152 -8.87 25.31 12.97
C ARG A 152 -9.26 23.98 12.29
N GLY A 153 -8.87 22.83 12.84
CA GLY A 153 -9.31 21.49 12.41
C GLY A 153 -8.53 20.88 11.22
N PRO A 154 -9.07 19.81 10.61
CA PRO A 154 -8.44 19.13 9.48
C PRO A 154 -8.74 19.83 8.13
N ILE A 155 -7.74 19.91 7.26
CA ILE A 155 -7.82 20.62 5.97
C ILE A 155 -8.55 19.75 4.93
N LYS A 156 -9.48 20.33 4.16
CA LYS A 156 -10.08 19.73 2.95
C LYS A 156 -9.03 19.59 1.83
N ALA A 157 -8.24 18.52 1.88
CA ALA A 157 -7.20 18.24 0.89
C ALA A 157 -7.06 16.75 0.55
N ALA A 158 -6.64 16.49 -0.68
CA ALA A 158 -6.19 15.21 -1.19
C ALA A 158 -4.68 15.19 -1.34
N VAL A 159 -4.04 14.04 -1.08
CA VAL A 159 -2.58 13.87 -1.20
C VAL A 159 -2.24 12.57 -1.90
N MET A 160 -1.31 12.67 -2.85
CA MET A 160 -0.57 11.53 -3.36
C MET A 160 0.91 11.88 -3.46
N VAL A 161 1.68 11.53 -2.44
CA VAL A 161 3.12 11.78 -2.38
C VAL A 161 3.44 13.28 -2.49
N ASP A 162 3.94 13.76 -3.63
CA ASP A 162 4.36 15.14 -3.89
C ASP A 162 3.25 16.02 -4.51
N ASP A 163 2.19 15.42 -5.05
CA ASP A 163 0.97 16.11 -5.48
C ASP A 163 0.01 16.31 -4.28
N VAL A 164 -0.23 17.56 -3.89
CA VAL A 164 -1.29 17.94 -2.94
C VAL A 164 -2.34 18.79 -3.65
N CYS A 165 -3.63 18.48 -3.48
CA CYS A 165 -4.72 19.31 -4.00
C CYS A 165 -5.68 19.68 -2.87
N ILE A 166 -5.86 20.98 -2.65
CA ILE A 166 -6.76 21.58 -1.65
C ILE A 166 -8.08 21.95 -2.34
N THR A 167 -9.20 21.86 -1.63
CA THR A 167 -10.54 22.12 -2.17
C THR A 167 -11.42 22.86 -1.16
N GLY A 168 -12.43 23.59 -1.65
CA GLY A 168 -13.47 24.19 -0.82
C GLY A 168 -14.79 24.33 -1.57
N ASP A 169 -15.91 24.21 -0.84
CA ASP A 169 -17.26 24.39 -1.38
C ASP A 169 -17.60 25.88 -1.58
N THR A 170 -16.83 26.80 -0.99
CA THR A 170 -16.90 28.25 -1.23
C THR A 170 -15.51 28.85 -1.39
N ALA A 171 -15.41 30.05 -2.00
CA ALA A 171 -14.13 30.75 -2.18
C ALA A 171 -13.44 31.09 -0.84
N LYS A 172 -14.21 31.47 0.20
CA LYS A 172 -13.66 31.69 1.55
C LYS A 172 -13.15 30.39 2.16
N GLU A 173 -13.96 29.34 2.19
CA GLU A 173 -13.51 28.05 2.74
C GLU A 173 -12.25 27.53 2.03
N HIS A 174 -12.17 27.70 0.70
CA HIS A 174 -10.98 27.36 -0.05
C HIS A 174 -9.77 28.23 0.32
N PHE A 175 -9.95 29.55 0.55
CA PHE A 175 -8.91 30.43 1.09
C PHE A 175 -8.44 29.94 2.46
N ASP A 176 -9.35 29.70 3.39
CA ASP A 176 -9.04 29.29 4.77
C ASP A 176 -8.22 27.97 4.77
N ASN A 177 -8.65 26.98 3.98
CA ASN A 177 -7.94 25.71 3.80
C ASN A 177 -6.56 25.87 3.12
N LEU A 178 -6.45 26.75 2.13
CA LEU A 178 -5.20 27.01 1.41
C LEU A 178 -4.18 27.75 2.28
N HIS A 179 -4.63 28.78 2.99
CA HIS A 179 -3.82 29.54 3.94
C HIS A 179 -3.29 28.62 5.04
N GLU A 180 -4.17 27.85 5.68
CA GLU A 180 -3.80 26.89 6.73
C GLU A 180 -2.79 25.85 6.23
N PHE A 181 -2.93 25.34 5.01
CA PHE A 181 -1.97 24.39 4.45
C PHE A 181 -0.60 25.03 4.17
N VAL A 182 -0.57 26.22 3.57
CA VAL A 182 0.67 26.97 3.28
C VAL A 182 1.37 27.35 4.60
N TYR A 183 0.61 27.76 5.61
CA TYR A 183 1.11 28.03 6.95
C TYR A 183 1.75 26.78 7.59
N ARG A 184 1.05 25.63 7.58
CA ARG A 184 1.60 24.36 8.10
C ARG A 184 2.83 23.88 7.31
N LEU A 185 2.90 24.11 5.99
CA LEU A 185 4.12 23.85 5.19
C LEU A 185 5.28 24.74 5.64
N PHE A 186 5.04 26.04 5.86
CA PHE A 186 6.05 26.99 6.30
C PHE A 186 6.60 26.63 7.68
N ALA A 187 5.72 26.35 8.65
CA ALA A 187 6.08 25.88 9.99
C ALA A 187 6.84 24.53 9.97
N ALA A 188 6.50 23.64 9.02
CA ALA A 188 7.25 22.40 8.76
C ALA A 188 8.63 22.63 8.09
N GLY A 189 8.96 23.87 7.73
CA GLY A 189 10.15 24.22 6.97
C GLY A 189 10.15 23.75 5.51
N LEU A 190 9.01 23.22 5.04
CA LEU A 190 8.80 22.65 3.71
C LEU A 190 8.63 23.72 2.64
N LYS A 191 8.76 23.30 1.38
CA LYS A 191 8.80 24.16 0.20
C LYS A 191 7.94 23.59 -0.93
N ALA A 192 7.12 24.47 -1.49
CA ALA A 192 6.44 24.27 -2.76
C ALA A 192 7.31 24.75 -3.95
N ASN A 193 6.97 24.28 -5.13
CA ASN A 193 7.53 24.68 -6.41
C ASN A 193 6.54 25.60 -7.13
N ILE A 194 6.63 26.90 -6.83
CA ILE A 194 5.62 27.90 -7.25
C ILE A 194 5.30 27.87 -8.76
N LYS A 195 6.28 27.55 -9.62
CA LYS A 195 6.12 27.49 -11.08
C LYS A 195 5.26 26.33 -11.60
N LYS A 196 4.93 25.35 -10.76
CA LYS A 196 4.01 24.24 -11.07
C LYS A 196 2.73 24.25 -10.22
N CYS A 197 2.67 25.07 -9.17
CA CYS A 197 1.46 25.20 -8.38
C CYS A 197 0.37 25.89 -9.21
N SER A 198 -0.90 25.55 -8.95
CA SER A 198 -2.06 26.23 -9.51
C SER A 198 -3.00 26.62 -8.37
N PHE A 199 -3.53 27.85 -8.42
CA PHE A 199 -4.33 28.42 -7.35
C PHE A 199 -5.70 28.88 -7.87
N TYR A 200 -6.75 28.75 -7.05
CA TYR A 200 -8.12 29.20 -7.35
C TYR A 200 -8.65 28.75 -8.72
N GLN A 201 -8.48 27.47 -9.02
CA GLN A 201 -8.96 26.87 -10.27
C GLN A 201 -10.29 26.14 -10.07
N ASN A 202 -11.25 26.38 -10.95
CA ASN A 202 -12.52 25.63 -10.99
C ASN A 202 -12.31 24.18 -11.49
N GLU A 203 -11.22 23.95 -12.22
CA GLU A 203 -10.83 22.70 -12.84
C GLU A 203 -9.31 22.48 -12.64
N VAL A 204 -8.91 21.30 -12.16
CA VAL A 204 -7.48 20.96 -11.96
C VAL A 204 -7.12 19.60 -12.54
N LYS A 205 -5.87 19.47 -12.97
CA LYS A 205 -5.26 18.18 -13.29
C LYS A 205 -4.66 17.56 -12.03
N PHE A 206 -5.12 16.36 -11.67
CA PHE A 206 -4.65 15.61 -10.50
C PHE A 206 -4.63 14.11 -10.85
N LEU A 207 -3.54 13.40 -10.56
CA LEU A 207 -3.39 11.94 -10.82
C LEU A 207 -3.65 11.49 -12.27
N GLY A 208 -3.30 12.34 -13.26
CA GLY A 208 -3.54 12.06 -14.68
C GLY A 208 -5.01 12.18 -15.11
N LYS A 209 -5.87 12.70 -14.23
CA LYS A 209 -7.28 13.00 -14.46
C LYS A 209 -7.52 14.49 -14.36
N ILE A 210 -8.68 14.92 -14.84
CA ILE A 210 -9.19 16.28 -14.65
C ILE A 210 -10.32 16.20 -13.61
N VAL A 211 -10.28 17.09 -12.62
CA VAL A 211 -11.27 17.22 -11.55
C VAL A 211 -11.91 18.60 -11.64
N ASP A 212 -13.23 18.63 -11.75
CA ASP A 212 -14.06 19.82 -11.83
C ASP A 212 -15.19 19.78 -10.78
N ARG A 213 -16.02 20.82 -10.72
CA ARG A 213 -17.17 20.91 -9.78
C ARG A 213 -18.19 19.76 -9.95
N ASP A 214 -18.38 19.25 -11.16
CA ASP A 214 -19.37 18.21 -11.44
C ASP A 214 -18.81 16.80 -11.17
N GLY A 215 -17.50 16.61 -11.32
CA GLY A 215 -16.88 15.30 -11.17
C GLY A 215 -15.42 15.16 -11.63
N VAL A 216 -15.09 13.94 -12.04
CA VAL A 216 -13.77 13.50 -12.47
C VAL A 216 -13.86 12.89 -13.87
N ARG A 217 -13.00 13.34 -14.78
CA ARG A 217 -12.87 12.82 -16.16
C ARG A 217 -11.39 12.50 -16.47
N LEU A 218 -11.12 11.75 -17.53
CA LEU A 218 -9.72 11.54 -17.94
C LEU A 218 -9.15 12.80 -18.58
N ASP A 219 -7.84 13.00 -18.44
CA ASP A 219 -7.14 14.08 -19.14
C ASP A 219 -6.92 13.74 -20.62
N ASN A 220 -7.12 14.72 -21.49
CA ASN A 220 -6.87 14.62 -22.92
C ASN A 220 -5.42 14.21 -23.20
N SER A 221 -4.42 14.64 -22.40
CA SER A 221 -3.03 14.18 -22.62
C SER A 221 -2.84 12.66 -22.44
N THR A 222 -3.79 11.97 -21.79
CA THR A 222 -3.83 10.51 -21.62
C THR A 222 -4.65 9.80 -22.70
N THR A 223 -5.74 10.42 -23.19
CA THR A 223 -6.62 9.82 -24.23
C THR A 223 -6.17 10.13 -25.66
N ASP A 224 -5.62 11.32 -25.94
CA ASP A 224 -5.12 11.73 -27.26
C ASP A 224 -4.11 10.75 -27.87
N PRO A 225 -3.06 10.29 -27.16
CA PRO A 225 -2.10 9.34 -27.71
C PRO A 225 -2.80 8.04 -28.15
N ILE A 226 -3.83 7.62 -27.40
CA ILE A 226 -4.56 6.38 -27.60
C ILE A 226 -5.54 6.51 -28.79
N VAL A 227 -6.21 7.66 -28.94
CA VAL A 227 -6.97 8.01 -30.15
C VAL A 227 -6.06 8.05 -31.39
N LYS A 228 -4.79 8.45 -31.22
CA LYS A 228 -3.78 8.56 -32.29
C LYS A 228 -3.00 7.27 -32.58
N MET A 229 -3.14 6.19 -31.79
CA MET A 229 -2.41 4.91 -31.99
C MET A 229 -2.66 4.29 -33.39
N PRO A 230 -1.63 3.75 -34.08
CA PRO A 230 -1.83 3.03 -35.34
C PRO A 230 -2.59 1.71 -35.15
N VAL A 231 -3.15 1.16 -36.24
CA VAL A 231 -3.75 -0.18 -36.24
C VAL A 231 -2.66 -1.22 -35.94
N PRO A 232 -2.82 -2.09 -34.92
CA PRO A 232 -1.77 -3.01 -34.49
C PRO A 232 -1.55 -4.12 -35.54
N GLN A 233 -0.30 -4.29 -35.97
CA GLN A 233 0.06 -5.27 -37.01
C GLN A 233 0.37 -6.67 -36.45
N ASP A 234 0.49 -6.81 -35.11
CA ASP A 234 0.83 -8.08 -34.46
C ASP A 234 0.22 -8.20 -33.04
N LYS A 235 0.32 -9.40 -32.45
CA LYS A 235 -0.19 -9.70 -31.09
C LYS A 235 0.48 -8.91 -29.96
N GLN A 236 1.70 -8.41 -30.13
CA GLN A 236 2.41 -7.58 -29.14
C GLN A 236 1.95 -6.12 -29.19
N GLN A 237 1.81 -5.55 -30.39
CA GLN A 237 1.16 -4.26 -30.61
C GLN A 237 -0.28 -4.27 -30.09
N LEU A 238 -1.04 -5.34 -30.38
CA LEU A 238 -2.41 -5.47 -29.88
C LEU A 238 -2.46 -5.59 -28.35
N ARG A 239 -1.53 -6.33 -27.72
CA ARG A 239 -1.39 -6.34 -26.24
C ARG A 239 -1.10 -4.95 -25.67
N SER A 240 -0.32 -4.11 -26.36
CA SER A 240 -0.02 -2.73 -25.93
C SER A 240 -1.27 -1.82 -26.01
N PHE A 241 -1.99 -1.87 -27.14
CA PHE A 241 -3.26 -1.15 -27.31
C PHE A 241 -4.29 -1.60 -26.26
N LEU A 242 -4.46 -2.90 -26.06
CA LEU A 242 -5.42 -3.45 -25.11
C LEU A 242 -5.00 -3.24 -23.65
N GLY A 243 -3.71 -3.20 -23.33
CA GLY A 243 -3.21 -2.73 -22.03
C GLY A 243 -3.62 -1.27 -21.76
N SER A 244 -3.53 -0.42 -22.77
CA SER A 244 -3.96 0.98 -22.69
C SER A 244 -5.48 1.10 -22.52
N MET A 245 -6.27 0.32 -23.26
CA MET A 245 -7.74 0.20 -23.08
C MET A 245 -8.11 -0.22 -21.65
N SER A 246 -7.36 -1.15 -21.03
CA SER A 246 -7.64 -1.61 -19.67
C SER A 246 -7.62 -0.46 -18.64
N TYR A 247 -6.69 0.49 -18.77
CA TYR A 247 -6.59 1.67 -17.90
C TYR A 247 -7.83 2.57 -18.02
N ILE A 248 -8.25 2.88 -19.26
CA ILE A 248 -9.43 3.71 -19.55
C ILE A 248 -10.73 3.05 -19.09
N SER A 249 -10.79 1.71 -19.07
CA SER A 249 -12.02 0.93 -18.81
C SER A 249 -12.69 1.15 -17.44
N LYS A 250 -12.03 1.86 -16.51
CA LYS A 250 -12.63 2.33 -15.24
C LYS A 250 -13.50 3.59 -15.40
N HIS A 251 -13.43 4.26 -16.54
CA HIS A 251 -14.16 5.49 -16.87
C HIS A 251 -15.07 5.33 -18.11
N VAL A 252 -14.99 4.19 -18.81
CA VAL A 252 -15.71 3.94 -20.06
C VAL A 252 -16.20 2.48 -20.07
N PRO A 253 -17.44 2.19 -19.64
CA PRO A 253 -17.92 0.82 -19.47
C PRO A 253 -18.14 0.09 -20.80
N ASP A 254 -18.70 0.77 -21.80
CA ASP A 254 -19.00 0.20 -23.12
C ASP A 254 -17.74 -0.16 -23.92
N LEU A 255 -16.57 0.36 -23.51
CA LEU A 255 -15.26 0.06 -24.08
C LEU A 255 -14.97 -1.44 -24.08
N ARG A 256 -15.56 -2.20 -23.16
CA ARG A 256 -15.34 -3.65 -23.06
C ARG A 256 -16.11 -4.44 -24.12
N LYS A 257 -17.36 -4.08 -24.39
CA LYS A 257 -18.11 -4.68 -25.52
C LYS A 257 -17.44 -4.36 -26.86
N ALA A 258 -17.01 -3.11 -27.05
CA ALA A 258 -16.23 -2.70 -28.22
C ALA A 258 -14.92 -3.49 -28.38
N ARG A 259 -14.31 -3.92 -27.28
CA ARG A 259 -13.02 -4.63 -27.24
C ARG A 259 -13.12 -6.15 -27.47
N ALA A 260 -14.29 -6.77 -27.29
CA ALA A 260 -14.43 -8.23 -27.24
C ALA A 260 -13.83 -9.01 -28.46
N PRO A 261 -13.94 -8.52 -29.72
CA PRO A 261 -13.29 -9.18 -30.87
C PRO A 261 -11.76 -9.15 -30.76
N LEU A 262 -11.21 -8.03 -30.28
CA LEU A 262 -9.76 -7.82 -30.16
C LEU A 262 -9.11 -8.72 -29.10
N ASP A 263 -9.79 -8.96 -27.97
CA ASP A 263 -9.28 -9.93 -26.96
C ASP A 263 -9.24 -11.37 -27.52
N THR A 264 -10.07 -11.71 -28.51
CA THR A 264 -10.06 -13.04 -29.13
C THR A 264 -8.81 -13.30 -29.97
N LEU A 265 -8.28 -12.28 -30.67
CA LEU A 265 -7.01 -12.37 -31.41
C LEU A 265 -5.78 -12.62 -30.51
N LEU A 266 -5.88 -12.38 -29.20
CA LEU A 266 -4.78 -12.61 -28.25
C LEU A 266 -4.69 -14.04 -27.70
N LYS A 267 -5.70 -14.88 -27.94
CA LYS A 267 -5.70 -16.30 -27.55
C LYS A 267 -4.50 -17.04 -28.19
N PRO A 268 -3.93 -18.06 -27.52
CA PRO A 268 -2.80 -18.81 -28.09
C PRO A 268 -3.22 -19.65 -29.30
N GLU A 269 -4.42 -20.25 -29.27
CA GLU A 269 -4.95 -21.11 -30.34
C GLU A 269 -5.35 -20.35 -31.64
N VAL A 270 -5.57 -19.04 -31.57
CA VAL A 270 -6.13 -18.23 -32.66
C VAL A 270 -4.99 -17.63 -33.50
N GLN A 271 -5.00 -17.77 -34.82
CA GLN A 271 -4.03 -17.06 -35.68
C GLN A 271 -4.36 -15.55 -35.76
N TYR A 272 -3.34 -14.71 -35.95
CA TYR A 272 -3.54 -13.26 -36.00
C TYR A 272 -3.97 -12.82 -37.41
N VAL A 273 -5.28 -12.69 -37.61
CA VAL A 273 -5.89 -12.19 -38.85
C VAL A 273 -6.69 -10.95 -38.53
N TRP A 274 -6.37 -9.82 -39.17
CA TRP A 274 -7.13 -8.58 -39.01
C TRP A 274 -8.25 -8.52 -40.05
N GLU A 275 -9.45 -8.14 -39.63
CA GLU A 275 -10.69 -8.24 -40.43
C GLU A 275 -11.58 -7.02 -40.14
N SER A 276 -12.68 -6.83 -40.91
CA SER A 276 -13.60 -5.70 -40.71
C SER A 276 -14.10 -5.61 -39.26
N GLN A 277 -14.54 -6.73 -38.66
CA GLN A 277 -14.97 -6.78 -37.26
C GLN A 277 -13.89 -6.31 -36.26
N HIS A 278 -12.61 -6.54 -36.56
CA HIS A 278 -11.49 -6.09 -35.73
C HIS A 278 -11.21 -4.60 -35.95
N GLN A 279 -11.34 -4.10 -37.19
CA GLN A 279 -11.21 -2.68 -37.52
C GLN A 279 -12.35 -1.83 -36.93
N GLU A 280 -13.58 -2.32 -36.97
CA GLU A 280 -14.77 -1.72 -36.36
C GLU A 280 -14.64 -1.67 -34.84
N ALA A 281 -14.27 -2.80 -34.21
CA ALA A 281 -13.98 -2.89 -32.79
C ALA A 281 -12.90 -1.88 -32.35
N PHE A 282 -11.79 -1.79 -33.07
CA PHE A 282 -10.69 -0.85 -32.82
C PHE A 282 -11.14 0.61 -32.95
N SER A 283 -11.92 0.92 -33.99
CA SER A 283 -12.43 2.27 -34.25
C SER A 283 -13.46 2.70 -33.19
N LEU A 284 -14.34 1.80 -32.77
CA LEU A 284 -15.28 2.01 -31.67
C LEU A 284 -14.56 2.19 -30.33
N CYS A 285 -13.54 1.37 -30.05
CA CYS A 285 -12.69 1.53 -28.87
C CYS A 285 -12.06 2.92 -28.80
N LYS A 286 -11.50 3.42 -29.91
CA LYS A 286 -10.96 4.79 -29.98
C LYS A 286 -12.03 5.87 -29.77
N LYS A 287 -13.19 5.73 -30.41
CA LYS A 287 -14.31 6.70 -30.26
C LYS A 287 -14.80 6.79 -28.81
N LEU A 288 -14.86 5.66 -28.12
CA LEU A 288 -15.23 5.59 -26.71
C LEU A 288 -14.12 6.10 -25.77
N ALA A 289 -12.84 5.86 -26.10
CA ALA A 289 -11.71 6.41 -25.36
C ALA A 289 -11.60 7.93 -25.48
N GLY A 290 -11.89 8.51 -26.65
CA GLY A 290 -11.89 9.95 -26.90
C GLY A 290 -13.11 10.70 -26.32
N ASN A 291 -14.14 9.98 -25.86
CA ASN A 291 -15.33 10.55 -25.21
C ASN A 291 -15.53 9.91 -23.84
N SER A 292 -14.50 10.01 -22.97
CA SER A 292 -14.51 9.35 -21.66
C SER A 292 -15.58 9.93 -20.74
N ALA A 293 -16.41 9.07 -20.13
CA ALA A 293 -17.50 9.53 -19.28
C ALA A 293 -16.97 10.22 -18.00
N ARG A 294 -17.57 11.37 -17.65
CA ARG A 294 -17.35 12.03 -16.36
C ARG A 294 -18.00 11.20 -15.26
N LEU A 295 -17.20 10.75 -14.30
CA LEU A 295 -17.69 10.21 -13.04
C LEU A 295 -18.09 11.37 -12.13
N THR A 296 -19.27 11.32 -11.53
CA THR A 296 -19.85 12.38 -10.69
C THR A 296 -19.39 12.22 -9.23
N HIS A 297 -19.06 13.33 -8.56
CA HIS A 297 -18.65 13.30 -7.15
C HIS A 297 -19.69 12.62 -6.24
N PHE A 298 -19.21 11.86 -5.24
CA PHE A 298 -20.08 11.26 -4.24
C PHE A 298 -20.82 12.32 -3.39
N ASP A 299 -22.04 11.98 -2.96
CA ASP A 299 -22.91 12.93 -2.28
C ASP A 299 -23.98 12.23 -1.44
N MET A 300 -23.80 12.20 -0.13
CA MET A 300 -24.73 11.57 0.81
C MET A 300 -26.16 12.15 0.76
N LYS A 301 -26.34 13.35 0.17
CA LYS A 301 -27.65 14.00 0.02
C LYS A 301 -28.43 13.56 -1.22
N LYS A 302 -27.83 12.78 -2.13
CA LYS A 302 -28.45 12.34 -3.40
C LYS A 302 -28.81 10.85 -3.33
N PRO A 303 -29.96 10.40 -3.89
CA PRO A 303 -30.35 9.00 -3.82
C PRO A 303 -29.39 8.09 -4.58
N ILE A 304 -28.84 7.10 -3.87
CA ILE A 304 -27.83 6.17 -4.40
C ILE A 304 -28.52 4.99 -5.11
N VAL A 305 -27.97 4.59 -6.25
CA VAL A 305 -28.34 3.39 -7.00
C VAL A 305 -27.08 2.55 -7.23
N LEU A 306 -27.14 1.28 -6.84
CA LEU A 306 -26.14 0.28 -7.21
C LEU A 306 -26.74 -0.66 -8.24
N THR A 307 -26.18 -0.70 -9.44
CA THR A 307 -26.60 -1.62 -10.50
C THR A 307 -25.58 -2.76 -10.63
N THR A 308 -26.04 -4.02 -10.67
CA THR A 308 -25.19 -5.23 -10.64
C THR A 308 -25.56 -6.25 -11.70
N ASP A 309 -24.58 -7.03 -12.16
CA ASP A 309 -24.74 -8.09 -13.17
C ASP A 309 -23.69 -9.21 -12.98
N ALA A 310 -23.99 -10.43 -13.42
CA ALA A 310 -23.08 -11.57 -13.36
C ALA A 310 -23.16 -12.51 -14.59
N SER A 311 -21.99 -12.79 -15.17
CA SER A 311 -21.82 -13.67 -16.32
C SER A 311 -21.18 -15.02 -15.92
N PRO A 312 -20.93 -15.94 -16.88
CA PRO A 312 -20.09 -17.12 -16.65
C PRO A 312 -18.60 -16.80 -16.41
N TYR A 313 -18.17 -15.56 -16.67
CA TYR A 313 -16.75 -15.14 -16.62
C TYR A 313 -16.42 -14.27 -15.41
N GLY A 314 -17.37 -13.42 -14.98
CA GLY A 314 -17.12 -12.31 -14.07
C GLY A 314 -18.40 -11.68 -13.51
N VAL A 315 -18.20 -10.75 -12.58
CA VAL A 315 -19.22 -9.89 -11.98
C VAL A 315 -18.93 -8.42 -12.31
N GLY A 316 -19.98 -7.64 -12.53
CA GLY A 316 -19.90 -6.24 -12.93
C GLY A 316 -20.84 -5.37 -12.10
N ALA A 317 -20.42 -4.14 -11.79
CA ALA A 317 -21.21 -3.22 -10.99
C ALA A 317 -20.98 -1.74 -11.34
N CYS A 318 -22.03 -0.94 -11.18
CA CYS A 318 -22.04 0.50 -11.37
C CYS A 318 -22.69 1.17 -10.16
N LEU A 319 -21.95 2.01 -9.44
CA LEU A 319 -22.49 2.90 -8.41
C LEU A 319 -22.88 4.23 -9.07
N SER A 320 -24.08 4.74 -8.81
CA SER A 320 -24.63 5.94 -9.46
C SER A 320 -25.49 6.78 -8.51
N HIS A 321 -25.55 8.09 -8.77
CA HIS A 321 -26.60 8.98 -8.24
C HIS A 321 -27.81 9.00 -9.16
N LYS A 322 -29.00 8.98 -8.57
CA LYS A 322 -30.28 9.14 -9.29
C LYS A 322 -30.69 10.61 -9.25
N VAL A 323 -30.51 11.29 -10.38
CA VAL A 323 -30.84 12.72 -10.54
C VAL A 323 -32.11 12.84 -11.36
N THR A 324 -33.14 13.50 -10.84
CA THR A 324 -34.38 13.77 -11.55
C THR A 324 -34.40 15.22 -12.04
N THR A 325 -34.39 15.41 -13.35
CA THR A 325 -34.44 16.74 -14.00
C THR A 325 -35.61 16.76 -14.99
N ASN A 326 -36.47 17.77 -14.90
CA ASN A 326 -37.63 17.96 -15.78
C ASN A 326 -38.50 16.68 -15.88
N GLY A 327 -38.80 16.06 -14.74
CA GLY A 327 -39.56 14.82 -14.60
C GLY A 327 -38.84 13.53 -15.05
N LYS A 328 -37.67 13.63 -15.70
CA LYS A 328 -36.91 12.47 -16.18
C LYS A 328 -35.78 12.14 -15.19
N SER A 329 -35.80 10.92 -14.66
CA SER A 329 -34.70 10.40 -13.82
C SER A 329 -33.59 9.84 -14.69
N LYS A 330 -32.36 10.30 -14.46
CA LYS A 330 -31.12 9.76 -15.04
C LYS A 330 -30.22 9.21 -13.94
N LEU A 331 -29.41 8.22 -14.30
CA LEU A 331 -28.32 7.73 -13.45
C LEU A 331 -27.02 8.45 -13.84
N HIS A 332 -26.35 9.03 -12.86
CA HIS A 332 -25.08 9.72 -12.98
C HIS A 332 -24.00 8.84 -12.32
N PRO A 333 -23.07 8.23 -13.09
CA PRO A 333 -22.14 7.23 -12.57
C PRO A 333 -21.14 7.89 -11.61
N ILE A 334 -20.87 7.23 -10.48
CA ILE A 334 -19.90 7.63 -9.47
C ILE A 334 -18.66 6.76 -9.62
N ALA A 335 -18.84 5.44 -9.70
CA ALA A 335 -17.75 4.48 -9.87
C ALA A 335 -18.20 3.20 -10.59
N TYR A 336 -17.30 2.63 -11.39
CA TYR A 336 -17.49 1.34 -12.07
C TYR A 336 -16.54 0.28 -11.51
N ALA A 337 -17.03 -0.93 -11.33
CA ALA A 337 -16.24 -2.06 -10.82
C ALA A 337 -16.52 -3.36 -11.58
N SER A 338 -15.53 -4.25 -11.60
CA SER A 338 -15.69 -5.62 -12.13
C SER A 338 -14.65 -6.57 -11.53
N ALA A 339 -14.98 -7.84 -11.35
CA ALA A 339 -14.02 -8.87 -10.94
C ALA A 339 -14.24 -10.20 -11.69
N SER A 340 -13.15 -10.93 -11.95
CA SER A 340 -13.21 -12.25 -12.58
C SER A 340 -13.63 -13.32 -11.58
N LEU A 341 -14.53 -14.23 -11.99
CA LEU A 341 -14.91 -15.37 -11.17
C LEU A 341 -13.74 -16.36 -11.03
N LYS A 342 -13.51 -16.87 -9.82
CA LYS A 342 -12.57 -17.97 -9.56
C LYS A 342 -13.03 -19.25 -10.27
N PRO A 343 -12.16 -20.22 -10.58
CA PRO A 343 -12.55 -21.47 -11.25
C PRO A 343 -13.71 -22.22 -10.58
N SER A 344 -13.80 -22.18 -9.25
CA SER A 344 -14.91 -22.76 -8.48
C SER A 344 -16.22 -21.94 -8.56
N GLU A 345 -16.13 -20.63 -8.73
CA GLU A 345 -17.28 -19.70 -8.80
C GLU A 345 -17.91 -19.67 -10.21
N LYS A 346 -17.12 -19.94 -11.27
CA LYS A 346 -17.63 -20.12 -12.63
C LYS A 346 -18.62 -21.27 -12.75
N ASN A 347 -18.42 -22.32 -11.95
CA ASN A 347 -19.26 -23.53 -11.91
C ASN A 347 -20.55 -23.34 -11.09
N TYR A 348 -20.84 -22.13 -10.58
CA TYR A 348 -22.08 -21.85 -9.87
C TYR A 348 -23.26 -21.69 -10.84
N ALA A 349 -24.47 -22.01 -10.37
CA ALA A 349 -25.70 -21.74 -11.10
C ALA A 349 -25.86 -20.23 -11.41
N GLN A 350 -26.65 -19.88 -12.44
CA GLN A 350 -26.81 -18.48 -12.86
C GLN A 350 -27.27 -17.58 -11.69
N ILE A 351 -28.30 -18.00 -10.94
CA ILE A 351 -28.80 -17.30 -9.73
C ILE A 351 -27.76 -17.20 -8.60
N ASP A 352 -26.88 -18.20 -8.44
CA ASP A 352 -25.78 -18.15 -7.47
C ASP A 352 -24.67 -17.18 -7.93
N ARG A 353 -24.46 -17.00 -9.24
CA ARG A 353 -23.48 -16.03 -9.78
C ARG A 353 -24.02 -14.60 -9.71
N GLU A 354 -25.31 -14.40 -9.98
CA GLU A 354 -25.99 -13.11 -9.80
C GLU A 354 -26.02 -12.70 -8.32
N GLY A 355 -26.31 -13.63 -7.41
CA GLY A 355 -26.22 -13.41 -5.97
C GLY A 355 -24.79 -13.10 -5.49
N LEU A 356 -23.78 -13.75 -6.08
CA LEU A 356 -22.37 -13.40 -5.86
C LEU A 356 -22.06 -11.99 -6.37
N GLY A 357 -22.62 -11.59 -7.52
CA GLY A 357 -22.49 -10.24 -8.08
C GLY A 357 -23.02 -9.16 -7.13
N ILE A 358 -24.22 -9.36 -6.58
CA ILE A 358 -24.81 -8.48 -5.56
C ILE A 358 -23.91 -8.38 -4.31
N TYR A 359 -23.57 -9.53 -3.72
CA TYR A 359 -22.74 -9.58 -2.51
C TYR A 359 -21.37 -8.92 -2.71
N TRP A 360 -20.69 -9.26 -3.80
CA TRP A 360 -19.38 -8.70 -4.13
C TRP A 360 -19.46 -7.19 -4.40
N ALA A 361 -20.49 -6.71 -5.12
CA ALA A 361 -20.62 -5.30 -5.45
C ALA A 361 -20.88 -4.43 -4.21
N ILE A 362 -21.77 -4.88 -3.31
CA ILE A 362 -22.07 -4.15 -2.06
C ILE A 362 -20.84 -4.14 -1.14
N GLN A 363 -20.12 -5.25 -1.02
CA GLN A 363 -18.87 -5.29 -0.24
C GLN A 363 -17.71 -4.50 -0.89
N HIS A 364 -17.68 -4.38 -2.23
CA HIS A 364 -16.71 -3.54 -2.94
C HIS A 364 -16.99 -2.03 -2.77
N PHE A 365 -18.25 -1.62 -2.81
CA PHE A 365 -18.66 -0.23 -2.61
C PHE A 365 -19.04 0.10 -1.15
N ARG A 366 -18.65 -0.75 -0.19
CA ARG A 366 -19.00 -0.66 1.24
C ARG A 366 -18.80 0.74 1.85
N GLN A 367 -17.73 1.43 1.48
CA GLN A 367 -17.42 2.79 1.96
C GLN A 367 -18.47 3.86 1.56
N TYR A 368 -19.24 3.63 0.49
CA TYR A 368 -20.29 4.53 0.00
C TYR A 368 -21.69 4.12 0.48
N LEU A 369 -21.86 2.85 0.87
CA LEU A 369 -23.15 2.21 1.11
C LEU A 369 -23.43 1.97 2.60
N TRP A 370 -22.42 1.94 3.46
CA TRP A 370 -22.62 1.80 4.91
C TRP A 370 -23.40 3.01 5.45
N CYS A 371 -24.46 2.76 6.25
CA CYS A 371 -25.32 3.78 6.84
C CYS A 371 -26.04 4.68 5.81
N GLN A 372 -26.18 4.22 4.56
CA GLN A 372 -26.92 4.92 3.51
C GLN A 372 -28.05 4.06 2.96
N LYS A 373 -29.16 4.70 2.58
CA LYS A 373 -30.29 4.05 1.90
C LYS A 373 -30.07 4.05 0.39
N PHE A 374 -30.10 2.88 -0.25
CA PHE A 374 -29.88 2.76 -1.70
C PHE A 374 -30.90 1.85 -2.43
N GLU A 375 -31.03 2.06 -3.73
CA GLU A 375 -31.72 1.11 -4.63
C GLU A 375 -30.70 0.14 -5.22
N LEU A 376 -30.90 -1.16 -5.02
CA LEU A 376 -30.13 -2.21 -5.72
C LEU A 376 -30.88 -2.61 -6.99
N HIS A 377 -30.26 -2.43 -8.16
CA HIS A 377 -30.85 -2.77 -9.46
C HIS A 377 -30.18 -4.03 -10.03
N THR A 378 -31.00 -5.04 -10.33
CA THR A 378 -30.58 -6.32 -10.93
C THR A 378 -31.58 -6.75 -12.01
N ASP A 379 -31.13 -7.50 -13.00
CA ASP A 379 -31.97 -8.15 -14.02
C ASP A 379 -32.58 -9.49 -13.55
N CYS A 380 -32.19 -10.01 -12.37
CA CYS A 380 -32.74 -11.26 -11.85
C CYS A 380 -33.93 -11.02 -10.89
N SER A 381 -35.14 -11.25 -11.39
CA SER A 381 -36.40 -11.10 -10.61
C SER A 381 -36.50 -12.06 -9.41
N ALA A 382 -35.79 -13.19 -9.41
CA ALA A 382 -35.76 -14.12 -8.28
C ALA A 382 -35.01 -13.53 -7.06
N LEU A 383 -33.94 -12.76 -7.29
CA LEU A 383 -33.13 -12.18 -6.21
C LEU A 383 -33.85 -11.05 -5.47
N VAL A 384 -34.84 -10.41 -6.09
CA VAL A 384 -35.77 -9.47 -5.42
C VAL A 384 -36.53 -10.13 -4.27
N LYS A 385 -36.78 -11.45 -4.32
CA LYS A 385 -37.46 -12.22 -3.26
C LYS A 385 -36.51 -12.77 -2.18
N ILE A 386 -35.20 -12.78 -2.44
CA ILE A 386 -34.18 -13.41 -1.57
C ILE A 386 -33.35 -12.35 -0.81
N PHE A 387 -33.26 -11.14 -1.35
CA PHE A 387 -32.60 -9.98 -0.72
C PHE A 387 -33.61 -8.85 -0.45
N GLY A 388 -34.91 -9.15 -0.38
CA GLY A 388 -35.99 -8.17 -0.25
C GLY A 388 -36.44 -7.95 1.20
N PRO A 389 -37.17 -6.86 1.49
CA PRO A 389 -37.69 -6.59 2.84
C PRO A 389 -38.82 -7.54 3.28
N LYS A 390 -39.33 -8.39 2.39
CA LYS A 390 -40.32 -9.45 2.67
C LYS A 390 -39.67 -10.84 2.56
N ASN A 391 -38.46 -10.97 3.10
CA ASN A 391 -37.71 -12.22 3.11
C ASN A 391 -38.36 -13.24 4.06
N ASP A 392 -39.08 -14.20 3.50
CA ASP A 392 -39.28 -15.49 4.14
C ASP A 392 -38.08 -16.39 3.75
N LEU A 393 -37.19 -16.64 4.71
CA LEU A 393 -36.01 -17.49 4.53
C LEU A 393 -36.37 -18.99 4.52
N GLY A 394 -37.65 -19.33 4.70
CA GLY A 394 -38.21 -20.68 4.66
C GLY A 394 -38.13 -21.35 3.28
N GLY A 395 -37.02 -22.03 3.00
CA GLY A 395 -37.00 -23.23 2.15
C GLY A 395 -36.60 -23.07 0.67
N CYS A 396 -36.61 -21.88 0.07
CA CYS A 396 -36.38 -21.74 -1.38
C CYS A 396 -34.97 -21.26 -1.81
N ALA A 397 -34.11 -20.82 -0.88
CA ALA A 397 -32.80 -20.24 -1.21
C ALA A 397 -31.63 -21.18 -0.88
N THR A 398 -30.59 -21.17 -1.70
CA THR A 398 -29.40 -22.02 -1.48
C THR A 398 -28.69 -21.61 -0.18
N GLY A 399 -28.03 -22.57 0.49
CA GLY A 399 -27.17 -22.30 1.64
C GLY A 399 -25.96 -21.39 1.35
N ARG A 400 -25.79 -20.90 0.11
CA ARG A 400 -24.85 -19.83 -0.24
C ARG A 400 -25.57 -18.48 -0.27
N LEU A 401 -26.71 -18.38 -0.96
CA LEU A 401 -27.57 -17.19 -0.98
C LEU A 401 -27.98 -16.76 0.43
N ASN A 402 -28.39 -17.68 1.31
CA ASN A 402 -28.75 -17.36 2.70
C ASN A 402 -27.59 -16.77 3.52
N ARG A 403 -26.34 -17.21 3.28
CA ARG A 403 -25.15 -16.64 3.95
C ARG A 403 -24.83 -15.24 3.44
N TRP A 404 -25.03 -14.96 2.16
CA TRP A 404 -24.90 -13.61 1.63
C TRP A 404 -26.04 -12.71 2.10
N ALA A 405 -27.27 -13.19 2.16
CA ALA A 405 -28.41 -12.43 2.68
C ALA A 405 -28.15 -12.01 4.13
N ALA A 406 -27.75 -12.95 5.00
CA ALA A 406 -27.35 -12.66 6.38
C ALA A 406 -26.18 -11.66 6.47
N ALA A 407 -25.15 -11.80 5.63
CA ALA A 407 -24.03 -10.87 5.57
C ALA A 407 -24.37 -9.49 4.98
N LEU A 408 -25.54 -9.32 4.36
CA LEU A 408 -26.01 -8.05 3.81
C LEU A 408 -27.07 -7.37 4.70
N MET A 409 -27.50 -7.99 5.80
CA MET A 409 -28.44 -7.40 6.78
C MET A 409 -27.88 -6.15 7.49
N GLU A 410 -26.58 -5.89 7.37
CA GLU A 410 -25.90 -4.68 7.84
C GLU A 410 -26.11 -3.44 6.94
N PHE A 411 -26.78 -3.59 5.79
CA PHE A 411 -27.06 -2.52 4.83
C PHE A 411 -28.58 -2.27 4.67
N ASP A 412 -28.98 -1.03 4.46
CA ASP A 412 -30.38 -0.62 4.23
C ASP A 412 -30.60 -0.36 2.73
N PHE A 413 -31.22 -1.32 2.02
CA PHE A 413 -31.45 -1.22 0.58
C PHE A 413 -32.77 -1.83 0.10
N THR A 414 -33.23 -1.35 -1.05
CA THR A 414 -34.41 -1.89 -1.73
C THR A 414 -34.03 -2.48 -3.09
N VAL A 415 -34.36 -3.75 -3.31
CA VAL A 415 -34.05 -4.44 -4.57
C VAL A 415 -35.13 -4.17 -5.61
N LYS A 416 -34.72 -3.79 -6.82
CA LYS A 416 -35.59 -3.52 -7.96
C LYS A 416 -35.11 -4.31 -9.17
N HIS A 417 -36.05 -5.01 -9.80
CA HIS A 417 -35.83 -5.68 -11.07
C HIS A 417 -35.83 -4.65 -12.21
N ILE A 418 -34.76 -4.61 -13.00
CA ILE A 418 -34.66 -3.83 -14.24
C ILE A 418 -34.61 -4.77 -15.44
N LYS A 419 -34.95 -4.28 -16.65
CA LYS A 419 -34.81 -5.10 -17.86
C LYS A 419 -33.32 -5.24 -18.20
N GLY A 420 -32.86 -6.41 -18.63
CA GLY A 420 -31.46 -6.62 -19.04
C GLY A 420 -30.99 -5.65 -20.15
N SER A 421 -31.89 -5.23 -21.05
CA SER A 421 -31.61 -4.20 -22.06
C SER A 421 -31.31 -2.80 -21.47
N SER A 422 -31.79 -2.51 -20.27
CA SER A 422 -31.41 -1.32 -19.48
C SER A 422 -30.22 -1.56 -18.55
N ASN A 423 -29.70 -2.79 -18.44
CA ASN A 423 -28.53 -3.14 -17.62
C ASN A 423 -27.19 -3.10 -18.40
N SER A 424 -27.17 -2.40 -19.56
CA SER A 424 -26.09 -2.48 -20.55
C SER A 424 -24.68 -2.28 -20.00
N THR A 425 -24.53 -1.42 -19.00
CA THR A 425 -23.27 -1.08 -18.32
C THR A 425 -22.74 -2.23 -17.47
N ALA A 426 -23.54 -2.77 -16.53
CA ALA A 426 -23.07 -3.82 -15.63
C ALA A 426 -22.86 -5.15 -16.38
N ASP A 427 -23.73 -5.45 -17.35
CA ASP A 427 -23.59 -6.56 -18.30
C ASP A 427 -22.27 -6.50 -19.11
N SER A 428 -21.82 -5.31 -19.50
CA SER A 428 -20.50 -5.11 -20.15
C SER A 428 -19.33 -5.41 -19.20
N LEU A 429 -19.49 -5.07 -17.91
CA LEU A 429 -18.47 -5.24 -16.88
C LEU A 429 -18.39 -6.69 -16.37
N SER A 430 -19.52 -7.41 -16.36
CA SER A 430 -19.61 -8.80 -15.89
C SER A 430 -19.09 -9.79 -16.93
N ARG A 431 -19.42 -9.62 -18.22
CA ARG A 431 -19.02 -10.52 -19.31
C ARG A 431 -17.52 -10.46 -19.60
N LEU A 432 -16.89 -9.30 -19.36
CA LEU A 432 -15.47 -9.04 -19.64
C LEU A 432 -14.80 -8.40 -18.42
N PRO A 433 -14.56 -9.17 -17.35
CA PRO A 433 -14.02 -8.66 -16.09
C PRO A 433 -12.52 -8.31 -16.15
N VAL A 434 -12.06 -7.44 -15.25
CA VAL A 434 -10.60 -7.21 -15.09
C VAL A 434 -9.96 -8.40 -14.39
N CYS A 435 -9.13 -9.13 -15.12
CA CYS A 435 -8.13 -10.02 -14.53
C CYS A 435 -7.03 -9.17 -13.87
N THR A 436 -7.23 -8.78 -12.61
CA THR A 436 -6.30 -7.90 -11.90
C THR A 436 -5.15 -8.71 -11.32
N PRO A 437 -3.88 -8.49 -11.72
CA PRO A 437 -2.76 -9.19 -11.14
C PRO A 437 -2.56 -8.73 -9.69
N GLY A 438 -2.76 -9.63 -8.73
CA GLY A 438 -2.34 -9.41 -7.34
C GLY A 438 -3.22 -8.50 -6.48
N THR A 439 -4.52 -8.31 -6.77
CA THR A 439 -5.42 -7.73 -5.76
C THR A 439 -5.56 -8.68 -4.57
N GLN A 440 -4.81 -8.42 -3.50
CA GLN A 440 -5.14 -8.97 -2.19
C GLN A 440 -6.51 -8.41 -1.77
N GLN A 441 -7.55 -9.23 -1.87
CA GLN A 441 -8.83 -8.94 -1.23
C GLN A 441 -8.62 -8.88 0.29
N ALA A 442 -9.49 -8.15 1.00
CA ALA A 442 -9.40 -7.97 2.44
C ALA A 442 -9.16 -9.31 3.16
N HIS A 443 -8.12 -9.35 4.00
CA HIS A 443 -7.69 -10.57 4.66
C HIS A 443 -8.79 -11.13 5.57
N TYR A 444 -9.26 -12.35 5.29
CA TYR A 444 -9.78 -13.20 6.37
C TYR A 444 -8.62 -13.50 7.35
N PRO A 445 -8.86 -13.50 8.68
CA PRO A 445 -7.81 -13.52 9.70
C PRO A 445 -7.18 -14.92 9.94
N GLY A 446 -6.47 -15.44 8.94
CA GLY A 446 -5.57 -16.59 9.12
C GLY A 446 -4.99 -17.16 7.84
N GLY A 447 -3.67 -17.34 7.81
CA GLY A 447 -2.95 -18.06 6.75
C GLY A 447 -1.81 -17.27 6.12
N LEU A 448 -0.69 -17.10 6.84
CA LEU A 448 0.56 -16.66 6.23
C LEU A 448 1.20 -17.82 5.46
N ALA A 449 1.25 -17.70 4.15
CA ALA A 449 2.16 -18.44 3.28
C ALA A 449 2.97 -17.40 2.50
N GLY A 450 4.25 -17.23 2.87
CA GLY A 450 5.12 -16.24 2.23
C GLY A 450 5.86 -16.82 1.02
N ASN A 451 6.33 -15.93 0.13
CA ASN A 451 7.68 -16.01 -0.43
C ASN A 451 8.06 -14.79 -1.30
N THR A 452 9.36 -14.69 -1.58
CA THR A 452 9.97 -14.04 -2.77
C THR A 452 9.60 -12.59 -3.12
N SER A 453 10.29 -11.64 -2.47
CA SER A 453 11.40 -10.84 -3.05
C SER A 453 11.25 -9.98 -4.33
N PHE A 454 12.16 -8.97 -4.42
CA PHE A 454 12.71 -8.35 -5.65
C PHE A 454 12.21 -7.00 -6.24
N GLY A 455 11.87 -6.04 -5.38
CA GLY A 455 12.07 -4.58 -5.62
C GLY A 455 11.04 -3.83 -6.49
N GLY A 456 11.05 -2.48 -6.55
CA GLY A 456 11.84 -1.52 -5.76
C GLY A 456 11.92 -0.11 -6.38
N MET A 457 12.29 0.88 -5.54
CA MET A 457 13.05 2.11 -5.86
C MET A 457 12.52 3.16 -6.88
N SER A 458 12.46 4.48 -6.59
CA SER A 458 11.76 5.28 -5.54
C SER A 458 12.27 6.77 -5.52
N THR A 459 11.49 7.71 -4.98
CA THR A 459 11.87 8.94 -4.20
C THR A 459 12.31 10.34 -4.79
N ALA A 460 13.48 10.96 -4.47
CA ALA A 460 13.56 12.36 -3.93
C ALA A 460 14.52 13.51 -4.47
N LEU A 461 13.97 14.73 -4.77
CA LEU A 461 14.47 16.17 -4.77
C LEU A 461 15.92 16.54 -5.25
N GLY A 462 16.61 17.69 -4.96
CA GLY A 462 16.64 18.73 -3.87
C GLY A 462 15.88 20.07 -4.07
N MET A 463 16.13 21.21 -3.38
CA MET A 463 17.04 21.60 -2.28
C MET A 463 16.71 23.06 -1.77
N ARG A 464 17.40 23.62 -0.75
CA ARG A 464 17.00 24.85 0.02
C ARG A 464 18.17 25.84 0.36
N GLN A 465 17.97 27.14 0.06
CA GLN A 465 18.65 28.36 0.61
C GLN A 465 20.15 28.56 0.27
N GLN A 466 20.77 29.75 0.42
CA GLN A 466 20.29 31.10 0.83
C GLN A 466 20.08 32.01 -0.43
N GLN A 467 20.27 33.35 -0.55
CA GLN A 467 20.56 34.45 0.40
C GLN A 467 19.87 35.79 0.01
N SER A 468 20.59 36.90 -0.24
CA SER A 468 20.09 38.30 -0.16
C SER A 468 20.55 39.23 -1.30
N SER A 469 19.63 40.06 -1.85
CA SER A 469 19.72 41.54 -1.88
C SER A 469 18.58 42.18 -2.70
N ASP A 470 18.01 43.25 -2.15
CA ASP A 470 17.29 44.41 -2.73
C ASP A 470 16.14 44.24 -3.75
N VAL A 471 15.26 45.27 -3.78
CA VAL A 471 13.92 45.24 -4.39
C VAL A 471 13.62 46.55 -5.14
N PRO A 472 12.93 46.48 -6.30
CA PRO A 472 11.97 47.52 -6.66
C PRO A 472 10.61 46.99 -7.15
N VAL A 473 9.61 47.13 -6.26
CA VAL A 473 8.19 47.54 -6.46
C VAL A 473 7.50 47.35 -7.84
N CYS A 474 6.40 46.57 -7.85
CA CYS A 474 5.10 46.87 -8.51
C CYS A 474 4.10 45.71 -8.32
N SER A 475 2.75 45.86 -8.22
CA SER A 475 1.91 46.97 -7.70
C SER A 475 0.44 46.48 -7.55
N LYS A 476 -0.18 46.67 -6.37
CA LYS A 476 -1.63 46.62 -6.06
C LYS A 476 -2.50 45.46 -6.62
N ILE A 477 -2.93 44.56 -5.73
CA ILE A 477 -4.36 44.20 -5.59
C ILE A 477 -4.68 44.28 -4.10
N GLU A 478 -5.73 45.01 -3.72
CA GLU A 478 -6.09 45.28 -2.32
C GLU A 478 -7.31 44.45 -1.89
N VAL A 479 -7.16 43.67 -0.81
CA VAL A 479 -8.28 43.16 -0.01
C VAL A 479 -7.86 43.32 1.46
N LEU A 480 -8.61 44.12 2.22
CA LEU A 480 -8.27 44.48 3.59
C LEU A 480 -8.54 43.32 4.57
N LEU A 481 -7.46 42.74 5.08
CA LEU A 481 -7.37 42.14 6.41
C LEU A 481 -6.19 42.84 7.10
N GLN A 482 -6.25 43.03 8.43
CA GLN A 482 -5.26 43.84 9.14
C GLN A 482 -3.94 43.06 9.27
N GLU A 483 -2.86 43.61 8.68
CA GLU A 483 -1.56 42.93 8.59
C GLU A 483 -0.90 42.72 9.97
N GLU A 484 -1.24 43.54 10.97
CA GLU A 484 -0.69 43.48 12.32
C GLU A 484 -1.10 42.20 13.06
N GLU A 485 -2.40 41.85 13.08
CA GLU A 485 -2.88 40.59 13.70
C GLU A 485 -2.23 39.35 13.08
N LEU A 486 -2.00 39.37 11.76
CA LEU A 486 -1.41 38.24 11.02
C LEU A 486 0.09 38.05 11.30
N MET A 487 0.80 39.14 11.62
CA MET A 487 2.24 39.12 11.94
C MET A 487 2.49 38.67 13.38
N ASP A 488 1.64 39.08 14.33
CA ASP A 488 1.72 38.62 15.72
C ASP A 488 1.40 37.12 15.84
N ASP A 489 0.35 36.62 15.16
CA ASP A 489 0.02 35.17 15.05
C ASP A 489 1.26 34.36 14.58
N VAL A 490 1.99 34.89 13.60
CA VAL A 490 3.20 34.27 13.03
C VAL A 490 4.41 34.38 13.95
N GLN A 491 4.57 35.46 14.71
CA GLN A 491 5.68 35.60 15.66
C GLN A 491 5.48 34.76 16.93
N GLU A 492 4.26 34.72 17.48
CA GLU A 492 3.95 33.87 18.63
C GLU A 492 4.11 32.38 18.26
N LEU A 493 3.60 31.95 17.10
CA LEU A 493 3.75 30.56 16.64
C LEU A 493 5.16 30.22 16.12
N ALA A 494 5.98 31.21 15.74
CA ALA A 494 7.42 30.99 15.52
C ALA A 494 8.19 30.79 16.84
N SER A 495 7.70 31.36 17.95
CA SER A 495 8.23 31.15 19.29
C SER A 495 7.72 29.87 19.97
N ALA A 496 6.54 29.40 19.57
CA ALA A 496 5.99 28.12 20.01
C ALA A 496 6.98 26.97 19.71
N PRO A 497 7.06 25.93 20.58
CA PRO A 497 8.04 24.88 20.44
C PRO A 497 7.83 24.11 19.13
N GLN A 498 8.73 24.37 18.18
CA GLN A 498 8.80 23.71 16.87
C GLN A 498 8.58 22.20 17.06
N VAL A 499 7.44 21.68 16.58
CA VAL A 499 7.14 20.24 16.64
C VAL A 499 8.09 19.55 15.68
N GLY A 500 9.25 19.19 16.21
CA GLY A 500 10.42 18.84 15.43
C GLY A 500 10.11 17.74 14.43
N TRP A 501 10.32 18.04 13.14
CA TRP A 501 10.21 17.07 12.06
C TRP A 501 11.35 16.06 12.21
N ALA A 502 11.10 15.07 13.06
CA ALA A 502 12.13 14.38 13.80
C ALA A 502 13.16 13.71 12.88
N SER A 503 14.44 13.86 13.24
CA SER A 503 15.53 13.24 12.52
C SER A 503 15.35 11.72 12.55
N VAL A 504 15.26 11.08 11.37
CA VAL A 504 14.84 9.67 11.25
C VAL A 504 15.92 8.73 11.83
N THR A 505 15.74 8.33 13.09
CA THR A 505 16.60 7.38 13.79
C THR A 505 16.25 5.93 13.43
N VAL A 506 17.17 5.00 13.72
CA VAL A 506 16.84 3.56 13.68
C VAL A 506 15.70 3.22 14.64
N SER A 507 15.60 3.92 15.78
CA SER A 507 14.50 3.81 16.76
C SER A 507 13.15 4.42 16.32
N GLN A 508 13.06 4.96 15.09
CA GLN A 508 11.79 5.29 14.42
C GLN A 508 11.49 4.35 13.24
N ILE A 509 12.49 3.57 12.78
CA ILE A 509 12.34 2.52 11.77
C ILE A 509 11.90 1.20 12.44
N VAL A 510 12.34 0.97 13.69
CA VAL A 510 11.62 0.14 14.65
C VAL A 510 10.49 1.02 15.22
N GLY A 511 9.24 0.60 15.08
CA GLY A 511 8.07 1.43 15.42
C GLY A 511 7.80 1.60 16.93
N GLU A 512 6.66 2.21 17.25
CA GLU A 512 6.15 2.59 18.60
C GLU A 512 5.79 1.39 19.52
N ALA A 513 6.56 0.31 19.43
CA ALA A 513 6.34 -0.99 20.05
C ALA A 513 6.31 -1.00 21.59
N PRO A 514 7.04 -0.15 22.34
CA PRO A 514 6.89 -0.10 23.80
C PRO A 514 5.46 0.24 24.24
N LYS A 515 4.82 1.24 23.62
CA LYS A 515 3.44 1.63 23.94
C LYS A 515 2.43 0.55 23.52
N ALA A 516 2.57 0.03 22.30
CA ALA A 516 1.71 -1.05 21.80
C ALA A 516 1.83 -2.37 22.60
N ALA A 517 2.89 -2.55 23.40
CA ALA A 517 2.99 -3.66 24.35
C ALA A 517 2.10 -3.44 25.59
N TRP A 518 2.02 -2.20 26.09
CA TRP A 518 1.17 -1.83 27.23
C TRP A 518 -0.33 -1.87 26.89
N ASP A 519 -0.71 -1.49 25.66
CA ASP A 519 -2.10 -1.62 25.15
C ASP A 519 -2.60 -3.08 25.11
N ILE A 520 -1.69 -4.05 25.21
CA ILE A 520 -1.95 -5.51 25.18
C ILE A 520 -1.73 -6.14 26.57
N LEU A 521 -1.18 -5.41 27.54
CA LEU A 521 -0.86 -5.92 28.87
C LEU A 521 -2.02 -5.71 29.86
N PRO A 522 -2.53 -6.78 30.52
CA PRO A 522 -3.40 -6.68 31.68
C PRO A 522 -2.60 -6.38 32.97
N LEU A 523 -1.56 -5.54 32.84
CA LEU A 523 -0.55 -5.17 33.83
C LEU A 523 -0.11 -3.73 33.56
N THR A 524 -0.01 -2.91 34.61
CA THR A 524 0.50 -1.54 34.51
C THR A 524 2.03 -1.52 34.51
N ILE A 525 2.60 -0.38 34.08
CA ILE A 525 4.05 -0.09 34.21
C ILE A 525 4.49 -0.26 35.67
N GLN A 526 3.67 0.18 36.63
CA GLN A 526 3.94 0.08 38.06
C GLN A 526 3.93 -1.37 38.59
N ASP A 527 3.02 -2.23 38.10
CA ASP A 527 3.01 -3.67 38.44
C ASP A 527 4.32 -4.35 38.02
N VAL A 528 4.81 -4.05 36.81
CA VAL A 528 6.03 -4.66 36.25
C VAL A 528 7.28 -4.08 36.90
N ALA A 529 7.34 -2.77 37.15
CA ALA A 529 8.46 -2.12 37.83
C ALA A 529 8.59 -2.60 39.29
N THR A 530 7.47 -2.82 39.99
CA THR A 530 7.45 -3.36 41.36
C THR A 530 7.88 -4.82 41.37
N ALA A 531 7.28 -5.66 40.52
CA ALA A 531 7.69 -7.07 40.37
C ALA A 531 9.14 -7.24 39.88
N THR A 532 9.73 -6.24 39.22
CA THR A 532 11.16 -6.23 38.85
C THR A 532 12.06 -6.02 40.07
N LYS A 533 11.67 -5.12 41.00
CA LYS A 533 12.40 -4.86 42.24
C LYS A 533 12.31 -6.04 43.22
N ASP A 534 11.11 -6.59 43.39
CA ASP A 534 10.85 -7.66 44.36
C ASP A 534 11.44 -9.01 43.92
N CYS A 535 11.60 -9.24 42.60
CA CYS A 535 12.11 -10.50 42.09
C CYS A 535 13.65 -10.54 42.14
N ARG A 536 14.22 -11.29 43.11
CA ARG A 536 15.66 -11.54 43.31
C ARG A 536 16.51 -11.56 42.01
N GLN A 537 16.11 -12.32 41.00
CA GLN A 537 16.84 -12.43 39.74
C GLN A 537 16.78 -11.14 38.90
N TYR A 538 15.61 -10.52 38.75
CA TYR A 538 15.42 -9.35 37.91
C TYR A 538 15.84 -8.06 38.61
N GLY A 539 15.79 -7.99 39.94
CA GLY A 539 16.36 -6.91 40.74
C GLY A 539 17.89 -6.88 40.70
N LYS A 540 18.54 -8.06 40.68
CA LYS A 540 19.98 -8.16 40.35
C LYS A 540 20.27 -7.65 38.93
N LEU A 541 19.52 -8.12 37.93
CA LEU A 541 19.70 -7.71 36.54
C LEU A 541 19.48 -6.20 36.34
N TYR A 542 18.46 -5.63 36.98
CA TYR A 542 18.19 -4.19 37.00
C TYR A 542 19.38 -3.40 37.56
N ASN A 543 19.97 -3.86 38.66
CA ASN A 543 21.18 -3.23 39.21
C ASN A 543 22.38 -3.37 38.28
N ALA A 544 22.61 -4.55 37.67
CA ALA A 544 23.70 -4.79 36.73
C ALA A 544 23.60 -3.92 35.46
N VAL A 545 22.40 -3.81 34.87
CA VAL A 545 22.13 -2.93 33.73
C VAL A 545 22.34 -1.45 34.13
N ARG A 546 21.86 -1.05 35.32
CA ARG A 546 22.08 0.31 35.85
C ARG A 546 23.56 0.63 36.13
N SER A 547 24.38 -0.36 36.49
CA SER A 547 25.83 -0.19 36.69
C SER A 547 26.67 -0.45 35.44
N GLY A 548 26.07 -0.84 34.31
CA GLY A 548 26.77 -1.16 33.07
C GLY A 548 27.69 -2.40 33.14
N VAL A 549 27.58 -3.23 34.19
CA VAL A 549 28.49 -4.35 34.46
C VAL A 549 27.69 -5.58 34.87
N LEU A 550 27.84 -6.66 34.10
CA LEU A 550 27.24 -7.96 34.40
C LEU A 550 28.26 -8.86 35.12
N ASP A 551 27.93 -9.32 36.33
CA ASP A 551 28.67 -10.42 36.94
C ASP A 551 28.34 -11.73 36.22
N SER A 552 29.25 -12.17 35.34
CA SER A 552 29.13 -13.42 34.59
C SER A 552 29.34 -14.68 35.44
N THR A 553 29.77 -14.55 36.70
CA THR A 553 29.97 -15.67 37.63
C THR A 553 28.68 -16.08 38.33
N ASP A 554 27.73 -15.16 38.50
CA ASP A 554 26.43 -15.41 39.13
C ASP A 554 25.53 -16.33 38.26
N PRO A 555 25.11 -17.52 38.73
CA PRO A 555 24.24 -18.44 37.99
C PRO A 555 22.85 -17.88 37.63
N GLU A 556 22.37 -16.86 38.34
CA GLU A 556 21.11 -16.17 38.04
C GLU A 556 21.27 -15.19 36.87
N LEU A 557 22.44 -14.56 36.74
CA LEU A 557 22.77 -13.53 35.73
C LEU A 557 23.39 -14.09 34.45
N LYS A 558 24.13 -15.20 34.53
CA LYS A 558 24.77 -15.90 33.38
C LYS A 558 23.82 -16.19 32.20
N LYS A 559 22.51 -16.27 32.46
CA LYS A 559 21.44 -16.47 31.47
C LYS A 559 21.19 -15.26 30.56
N PHE A 560 21.64 -14.07 30.94
CA PHE A 560 21.45 -12.82 30.19
C PHE A 560 22.71 -12.36 29.44
N ASN A 561 23.85 -13.06 29.61
CA ASN A 561 25.15 -12.64 29.05
C ASN A 561 25.13 -12.40 27.52
N GLY A 562 24.38 -13.22 26.77
CA GLY A 562 24.24 -13.07 25.31
C GLY A 562 23.20 -12.05 24.84
N VAL A 563 22.61 -11.26 25.75
CA VAL A 563 21.64 -10.19 25.44
C VAL A 563 21.86 -8.91 26.28
N PHE A 564 22.89 -8.86 27.13
CA PHE A 564 23.05 -7.80 28.13
C PHE A 564 23.27 -6.41 27.51
N GLU A 565 24.01 -6.34 26.39
CA GLU A 565 24.26 -5.10 25.63
C GLU A 565 23.00 -4.53 24.95
N GLU A 566 21.93 -5.33 24.81
CA GLU A 566 20.63 -4.91 24.25
C GLU A 566 19.61 -4.50 25.34
N LEU A 567 19.97 -4.60 26.63
CA LEU A 567 19.08 -4.27 27.75
C LEU A 567 19.19 -2.80 28.18
N TYR A 568 18.04 -2.17 28.41
CA TYR A 568 17.95 -0.83 29.02
C TYR A 568 16.81 -0.75 30.03
N ILE A 569 16.74 0.39 30.74
CA ILE A 569 15.73 0.68 31.76
C ILE A 569 14.99 1.96 31.35
N GLU A 570 13.66 1.91 31.35
CA GLU A 570 12.76 3.05 31.12
C GLU A 570 11.56 2.90 32.09
N ASP A 571 11.14 3.99 32.74
CA ASP A 571 10.09 4.02 33.79
C ASP A 571 10.23 2.96 34.92
N GLY A 572 11.46 2.52 35.20
CA GLY A 572 11.75 1.47 36.19
C GLY A 572 11.46 0.04 35.72
N VAL A 573 11.15 -0.14 34.44
CA VAL A 573 10.95 -1.44 33.77
C VAL A 573 12.18 -1.76 32.92
N LEU A 574 12.52 -3.05 32.81
CA LEU A 574 13.57 -3.54 31.92
C LEU A 574 13.02 -3.79 30.51
N TYR A 575 13.78 -3.40 29.49
CA TYR A 575 13.44 -3.61 28.08
C TYR A 575 14.59 -4.30 27.34
N LEU A 576 14.25 -5.13 26.35
CA LEU A 576 15.19 -5.74 25.41
C LEU A 576 14.83 -5.29 23.99
N GLY A 577 15.57 -4.30 23.47
CA GLY A 577 15.24 -3.64 22.20
C GLY A 577 13.83 -3.04 22.22
N SER A 578 12.88 -3.68 21.55
CA SER A 578 11.48 -3.23 21.47
C SER A 578 10.49 -4.05 22.32
N ARG A 579 10.99 -4.84 23.29
CA ARG A 579 10.19 -5.78 24.09
C ARG A 579 10.28 -5.47 25.58
N VAL A 580 9.16 -5.57 26.30
CA VAL A 580 9.11 -5.51 27.76
C VAL A 580 9.69 -6.80 28.35
N VAL A 581 10.63 -6.69 29.29
CA VAL A 581 11.17 -7.85 30.02
C VAL A 581 10.26 -8.13 31.21
N ILE A 582 9.68 -9.33 31.26
CA ILE A 582 8.67 -9.70 32.26
C ILE A 582 9.33 -10.49 33.41
N PRO A 583 9.24 -10.06 34.68
CA PRO A 583 9.74 -10.80 35.84
C PRO A 583 8.97 -12.11 36.07
N THR A 584 9.63 -13.11 36.66
CA THR A 584 9.09 -14.48 36.84
C THR A 584 7.73 -14.52 37.54
N ALA A 585 7.48 -13.61 38.49
CA ALA A 585 6.21 -13.53 39.21
C ALA A 585 5.00 -13.27 38.30
N GLN A 586 5.18 -12.56 37.18
CA GLN A 586 4.09 -12.17 36.28
C GLN A 586 3.91 -13.12 35.07
N HIS A 587 4.83 -14.09 34.86
CA HIS A 587 4.77 -15.03 33.73
C HIS A 587 3.45 -15.79 33.67
N LEU A 588 2.98 -16.33 34.79
CA LEU A 588 1.76 -17.13 34.83
C LEU A 588 0.50 -16.28 34.52
N ARG A 589 0.42 -15.06 35.05
CA ARG A 589 -0.70 -14.13 34.83
C ARG A 589 -0.78 -13.75 33.35
N LEU A 590 0.33 -13.27 32.78
CA LEU A 590 0.41 -12.89 31.36
C LEU A 590 0.09 -14.06 30.41
N LEU A 591 0.63 -15.25 30.67
CA LEU A 591 0.35 -16.43 29.85
C LEU A 591 -1.12 -16.86 29.94
N THR A 592 -1.75 -16.77 31.12
CA THR A 592 -3.15 -17.17 31.33
C THR A 592 -4.12 -16.32 30.52
N GLU A 593 -3.94 -15.00 30.54
CA GLU A 593 -4.76 -14.06 29.78
C GLU A 593 -4.60 -14.24 28.27
N LEU A 594 -3.35 -14.37 27.79
CA LEU A 594 -3.06 -14.64 26.37
C LEU A 594 -3.50 -16.05 25.91
N HIS A 595 -3.85 -16.93 26.84
CA HIS A 595 -4.37 -18.26 26.59
C HIS A 595 -5.91 -18.35 26.66
N TYR A 596 -6.59 -17.34 27.25
CA TYR A 596 -8.03 -17.33 27.55
C TYR A 596 -8.92 -17.68 26.33
N THR A 597 -8.60 -17.13 25.15
CA THR A 597 -9.34 -17.37 23.90
C THR A 597 -8.81 -18.54 23.07
N HIS A 598 -7.89 -19.35 23.61
CA HIS A 598 -7.30 -20.54 22.98
C HIS A 598 -6.76 -20.32 21.55
N ILE A 599 -6.15 -19.15 21.28
CA ILE A 599 -5.67 -18.73 19.93
C ILE A 599 -4.66 -19.68 19.26
N GLY A 600 -4.12 -20.65 20.01
CA GLY A 600 -3.21 -21.68 19.56
C GLY A 600 -1.74 -21.30 19.73
N VAL A 601 -0.91 -22.30 20.06
CA VAL A 601 0.51 -22.16 20.41
C VAL A 601 1.32 -21.30 19.43
N VAL A 602 1.03 -21.38 18.13
CA VAL A 602 1.74 -20.60 17.10
C VAL A 602 1.44 -19.11 17.25
N LYS A 603 0.16 -18.71 17.35
CA LYS A 603 -0.25 -17.31 17.56
C LYS A 603 0.16 -16.78 18.93
N MET A 604 0.15 -17.62 19.97
CA MET A 604 0.68 -17.24 21.29
C MET A 604 2.17 -16.92 21.20
N LYS A 605 2.99 -17.79 20.60
CA LYS A 605 4.42 -17.53 20.39
C LYS A 605 4.67 -16.28 19.55
N GLU A 606 3.90 -16.07 18.49
CA GLU A 606 4.01 -14.89 17.60
C GLU A 606 3.72 -13.59 18.37
N THR A 607 2.59 -13.52 19.07
CA THR A 607 2.17 -12.35 19.86
C THR A 607 3.16 -12.07 20.99
N VAL A 608 3.50 -13.09 21.77
CA VAL A 608 4.40 -12.95 22.93
C VAL A 608 5.81 -12.52 22.48
N ARG A 609 6.40 -13.15 21.47
CA ARG A 609 7.75 -12.79 20.96
C ARG A 609 7.80 -11.43 20.25
N ARG A 610 6.66 -10.81 19.96
CA ARG A 610 6.59 -9.46 19.37
C ARG A 610 6.73 -8.36 20.42
N TYR A 611 6.16 -8.54 21.61
CA TYR A 611 6.04 -7.49 22.63
C TYR A 611 6.77 -7.79 23.95
N PHE A 612 7.04 -9.07 24.27
CA PHE A 612 7.53 -9.49 25.58
C PHE A 612 8.77 -10.39 25.47
N TRP A 613 9.59 -10.43 26.53
CA TRP A 613 10.76 -11.29 26.60
C TRP A 613 11.04 -11.81 28.02
N TRP A 614 11.47 -13.08 28.11
CA TRP A 614 12.14 -13.67 29.27
C TRP A 614 12.87 -14.97 28.87
N PRO A 615 13.89 -15.43 29.64
CA PRO A 615 14.55 -16.71 29.38
C PRO A 615 13.59 -17.89 29.57
N GLY A 616 13.30 -18.63 28.49
CA GLY A 616 12.42 -19.82 28.51
C GLY A 616 11.06 -19.65 27.85
N ILE A 617 10.65 -18.41 27.54
CA ILE A 617 9.35 -17.96 27.00
C ILE A 617 8.63 -18.90 26.00
N THR A 618 9.37 -19.58 25.12
CA THR A 618 8.79 -20.52 24.14
C THR A 618 8.31 -21.83 24.78
N ARG A 619 9.10 -22.39 25.72
CA ARG A 619 8.81 -23.61 26.46
C ARG A 619 7.62 -23.41 27.40
N ASP A 620 7.51 -22.23 28.00
CA ASP A 620 6.49 -21.95 29.00
C ASP A 620 5.09 -21.81 28.35
N ILE A 621 5.01 -21.21 27.15
CA ILE A 621 3.82 -21.23 26.28
C ILE A 621 3.44 -22.67 25.89
N GLU A 622 4.42 -23.50 25.50
CA GLU A 622 4.19 -24.89 25.14
C GLU A 622 3.70 -25.72 26.33
N ALA A 623 4.28 -25.52 27.51
CA ALA A 623 3.88 -26.19 28.74
C ALA A 623 2.45 -25.83 29.17
N MET A 624 2.05 -24.56 29.04
CA MET A 624 0.66 -24.14 29.31
C MET A 624 -0.33 -24.81 28.35
N ALA A 625 -0.09 -24.72 27.05
CA ALA A 625 -0.99 -25.31 26.05
C ALA A 625 -1.00 -26.85 26.08
N ALA A 626 0.10 -27.50 26.49
CA ALA A 626 0.16 -28.94 26.71
C ALA A 626 -0.65 -29.39 27.95
N LYS A 627 -0.78 -28.53 28.96
CA LYS A 627 -1.62 -28.75 30.15
C LYS A 627 -3.11 -28.43 29.93
N CYS A 628 -3.47 -27.71 28.86
CA CYS A 628 -4.86 -27.35 28.57
C CYS A 628 -5.60 -28.37 27.70
N ASP A 629 -6.71 -28.92 28.20
CA ASP A 629 -7.55 -29.85 27.44
C ASP A 629 -8.21 -29.25 26.20
N GLY A 630 -8.55 -27.95 26.21
CA GLY A 630 -9.01 -27.24 25.01
C GLY A 630 -7.96 -27.26 23.90
N CYS A 631 -6.74 -26.81 24.20
CA CYS A 631 -5.62 -26.83 23.25
C CYS A 631 -5.22 -28.26 22.82
N ARG A 632 -5.36 -29.27 23.69
CA ARG A 632 -5.15 -30.68 23.33
C ARG A 632 -6.19 -31.17 22.33
N ARG A 633 -7.49 -30.89 22.56
CA ARG A 633 -8.60 -31.35 21.70
C ARG A 633 -8.58 -30.74 20.31
N TYR A 634 -8.26 -29.45 20.17
CA TYR A 634 -8.29 -28.73 18.90
C TYR A 634 -6.94 -28.69 18.14
N LYS A 635 -5.95 -29.49 18.57
CA LYS A 635 -4.64 -29.60 17.89
C LYS A 635 -4.80 -30.26 16.51
N LYS A 636 -4.93 -29.44 15.46
CA LYS A 636 -4.96 -29.91 14.06
C LYS A 636 -3.78 -30.84 13.78
N LYS A 637 -4.06 -32.05 13.28
CA LYS A 637 -3.06 -32.85 12.57
C LYS A 637 -2.59 -32.05 11.33
N PRO A 638 -1.29 -32.06 10.97
CA PRO A 638 -0.87 -31.46 9.70
C PRO A 638 -1.59 -32.16 8.55
N PRO A 639 -1.98 -31.44 7.47
CA PRO A 639 -2.53 -32.08 6.29
C PRO A 639 -1.48 -33.02 5.69
N PRO A 640 -1.85 -34.23 5.21
CA PRO A 640 -0.93 -35.08 4.49
C PRO A 640 -0.45 -34.33 3.23
N VAL A 641 0.86 -34.14 3.11
CA VAL A 641 1.44 -33.46 1.95
C VAL A 641 1.22 -34.35 0.72
N PRO A 642 0.60 -33.85 -0.36
CA PRO A 642 0.44 -34.63 -1.58
C PRO A 642 1.83 -34.93 -2.16
N LEU A 643 2.14 -36.22 -2.30
CA LEU A 643 3.41 -36.68 -2.86
C LEU A 643 3.52 -36.22 -4.32
N CYS A 644 4.43 -35.31 -4.60
CA CYS A 644 4.79 -34.93 -5.96
C CYS A 644 5.83 -35.95 -6.49
N PRO A 645 5.48 -36.82 -7.46
CA PRO A 645 6.45 -37.76 -8.02
C PRO A 645 7.48 -37.02 -8.87
N TRP A 646 8.76 -37.30 -8.63
CA TRP A 646 9.85 -36.72 -9.43
C TRP A 646 9.89 -37.35 -10.83
N PRO A 647 10.29 -36.61 -11.88
CA PRO A 647 10.54 -37.19 -13.20
C PRO A 647 11.60 -38.29 -13.15
N TYR A 648 11.37 -39.41 -13.85
CA TYR A 648 12.30 -40.55 -13.86
C TYR A 648 13.67 -40.15 -14.42
N ALA A 649 14.75 -40.54 -13.73
CA ALA A 649 16.12 -40.23 -14.14
C ALA A 649 16.57 -41.18 -15.27
N ARG A 650 17.14 -40.63 -16.34
CA ARG A 650 17.53 -41.38 -17.55
C ARG A 650 18.97 -41.87 -17.52
N ARG A 651 19.81 -41.33 -16.65
CA ARG A 651 21.23 -41.68 -16.48
C ARG A 651 21.57 -41.89 -14.99
N PRO A 652 22.54 -42.77 -14.67
CA PRO A 652 23.12 -42.82 -13.33
C PRO A 652 23.66 -41.44 -12.91
N MET A 653 23.55 -41.11 -11.63
CA MET A 653 23.95 -39.82 -11.03
C MET A 653 23.25 -38.56 -11.58
N GLU A 654 22.28 -38.66 -12.50
CA GLU A 654 21.52 -37.51 -13.03
C GLU A 654 20.73 -36.76 -11.94
N ARG A 655 20.35 -37.47 -10.87
CA ARG A 655 19.83 -36.90 -9.64
C ARG A 655 20.40 -37.67 -8.46
N VAL A 656 20.79 -36.94 -7.42
CA VAL A 656 21.24 -37.52 -6.15
C VAL A 656 20.37 -36.91 -5.06
N HIS A 657 19.74 -37.76 -4.25
CA HIS A 657 19.01 -37.35 -3.06
C HIS A 657 19.93 -37.56 -1.86
N ILE A 658 20.05 -36.54 -1.01
CA ILE A 658 20.91 -36.55 0.18
C ILE A 658 20.07 -36.06 1.36
N ASP A 659 20.09 -36.80 2.47
CA ASP A 659 19.43 -36.42 3.72
C ASP A 659 20.19 -36.97 4.94
N TYR A 660 19.89 -36.45 6.12
CA TYR A 660 20.44 -36.93 7.39
C TYR A 660 19.47 -37.90 8.07
N CYS A 661 19.97 -39.07 8.46
CA CYS A 661 19.19 -40.10 9.16
C CYS A 661 19.89 -40.47 10.48
N GLU A 662 19.13 -40.80 11.52
CA GLU A 662 19.69 -41.41 12.73
C GLU A 662 19.63 -42.94 12.62
N TYR A 663 20.79 -43.60 12.69
CA TYR A 663 20.87 -45.06 12.73
C TYR A 663 21.69 -45.52 13.93
N LYS A 664 21.04 -46.27 14.84
CA LYS A 664 21.63 -46.81 16.08
C LYS A 664 22.33 -45.74 16.94
N GLY A 665 21.68 -44.59 17.18
CA GLY A 665 22.21 -43.51 18.01
C GLY A 665 23.31 -42.67 17.35
N LYS A 666 23.49 -42.77 16.02
CA LYS A 666 24.45 -41.97 15.25
C LYS A 666 23.77 -41.31 14.07
N MET A 667 23.99 -40.01 13.89
CA MET A 667 23.60 -39.29 12.69
C MET A 667 24.51 -39.70 11.53
N VAL A 668 23.90 -40.19 10.45
CA VAL A 668 24.57 -40.59 9.20
C VAL A 668 24.01 -39.81 8.02
N LEU A 669 24.87 -39.45 7.08
CA LEU A 669 24.46 -38.86 5.81
C LEU A 669 24.07 -39.98 4.84
N VAL A 670 22.81 -40.01 4.42
CA VAL A 670 22.28 -41.00 3.48
C VAL A 670 22.24 -40.39 2.09
N MET A 671 22.91 -41.03 1.13
CA MET A 671 22.94 -40.63 -0.26
C MET A 671 22.30 -41.71 -1.14
N ILE A 672 21.29 -41.34 -1.94
CA ILE A 672 20.57 -42.23 -2.84
C ILE A 672 20.68 -41.70 -4.27
N ALA A 673 21.20 -42.51 -5.18
CA ALA A 673 21.30 -42.23 -6.60
C ALA A 673 20.65 -43.35 -7.43
N PRO A 674 19.99 -43.04 -8.56
CA PRO A 674 19.30 -44.02 -9.39
C PRO A 674 20.28 -44.86 -10.20
N THR A 675 20.16 -46.18 -10.09
CA THR A 675 20.93 -47.16 -10.88
C THR A 675 20.13 -47.60 -12.10
N VAL A 676 20.33 -46.91 -13.23
CA VAL A 676 19.64 -47.22 -14.49
C VAL A 676 20.16 -48.54 -15.07
N ARG A 677 19.45 -49.65 -14.82
CA ARG A 677 19.62 -50.88 -15.62
C ARG A 677 19.18 -50.59 -17.05
N ARG A 678 20.05 -50.86 -18.03
CA ARG A 678 19.65 -51.00 -19.43
C ARG A 678 18.78 -52.25 -19.56
N PHE A 679 17.46 -52.08 -19.54
CA PHE A 679 16.61 -52.96 -20.32
C PHE A 679 16.72 -52.54 -21.80
N GLY A 680 16.63 -53.52 -22.69
CA GLY A 680 16.84 -53.32 -24.12
C GLY A 680 15.77 -52.44 -24.76
N GLN A 681 16.07 -51.98 -25.97
CA GLN A 681 15.02 -51.73 -26.96
C GLN A 681 14.42 -53.08 -27.37
N ASP A 682 13.25 -53.05 -28.02
CA ASP A 682 12.48 -54.19 -28.57
C ASP A 682 11.44 -54.82 -27.62
N ALA A 683 10.38 -54.04 -27.33
CA ALA A 683 9.02 -54.49 -27.03
C ALA A 683 8.03 -53.33 -27.30
#